data_AF-A0A959JTJ2-F1
#
_entry.id   AF-A0A959JTJ2-F1
#
_cell.length_a   1.000
_cell.length_b   1.000
_cell.length_c   1.000
_cell.angle_alpha   90.00
_cell.angle_beta   90.00
_cell.angle_gamma   90.00
#
_symmetry.space_group_name_H-M   'P 1'
#
loop_
_entity.id
_entity.type
_entity.pdbx_description
1 polymer ?
#
loop_
_entity_poly.entity_id
_entity_poly.type
_entity_poly.pdbx_seq_one_letter_code
_entity_poly.pdbx_strand_id
1 'polypeptide(L)'
;MQRSHHLILMTVCSILFVTISLAQKMPSGEEAYYLISDVPIPDDVVLEVGGLDFDDEERLGVCTRRGEIWLITNPGSDAPEFKRFAHGLHEPLGLGWKDGAFISNQRGELTRISDQNGDLIADQYEPIYSWELAGNYHEYSYGPVFLPNDDMLVTLNLGWVGRGASLSKWHGWMLKISPEGKMTPIATGMRSPAGFGLNAAGDIFYTENQGDWVGSGRMTHIEPGDFVGHPEGLKWSNEPESNINLRMEDIDDSRGLTLFEYAKENSTVKAPSVWFPHTIMGISTSDMVVVPDGFGPFTGQLLVGDQGHSKIMRVYQEKVNGVYQGICFPFREGFSSGVLRMRWSKDKTLYVGMTNRGWASTGKEPYGLERLRWSGKVPFEMQKVNINADGFTITFTQPVDRRSAADPDSYAITDFTYKYHHLYGSPAINTQTRTVYKVEVSQDNLQARLFVEGLRHGYVNEIKVPGVKSTDNRRLLHSTGYYTINEIPGQDMDMAHDDHTSGIQFNEVDIQSPKRVTKMPDEWVDGPDQTVTIGTLPGMQYDTKEFTVKAGSRIKLILNNPDDMMHNLVIVQPGTIDEVAQLAIDLGLKGQEKGYIPESEQVLFHTNLLAPQSSDAIYFKAPDKPGEYGFVCTFPGHALIMRGKITVVPGQ
;
A
#
# COMPACT_ATOMS: atom_id res chain seq x y z
N MET A 1 -90.10 -13.20 39.77
CA MET A 1 -90.79 -13.26 38.46
C MET A 1 -90.50 -11.95 37.73
N GLN A 2 -90.22 -11.98 36.42
CA GLN A 2 -89.78 -10.88 35.51
C GLN A 2 -88.24 -10.66 35.47
N ARG A 3 -87.52 -11.17 34.45
CA ARG A 3 -87.29 -10.67 33.07
C ARG A 3 -86.39 -9.42 33.05
N SER A 4 -85.06 -9.57 32.92
CA SER A 4 -84.25 -9.73 31.69
C SER A 4 -83.98 -8.42 30.93
N HIS A 5 -82.73 -7.93 30.98
CA HIS A 5 -82.03 -7.20 29.92
C HIS A 5 -80.50 -7.26 30.17
N HIS A 6 -79.78 -7.99 29.31
CA HIS A 6 -78.33 -7.92 29.19
C HIS A 6 -77.97 -6.92 28.08
N LEU A 7 -77.19 -5.89 28.42
CA LEU A 7 -76.54 -4.99 27.46
C LEU A 7 -75.05 -5.39 27.43
N ILE A 8 -74.61 -6.04 26.35
CA ILE A 8 -73.19 -6.34 26.11
C ILE A 8 -72.66 -5.28 25.15
N LEU A 9 -71.72 -4.48 25.65
CA LEU A 9 -70.99 -3.45 24.91
C LEU A 9 -69.87 -4.13 24.11
N MET A 10 -69.87 -3.99 22.78
CA MET A 10 -68.78 -4.41 21.91
C MET A 10 -67.60 -3.42 22.04
N THR A 11 -66.43 -3.92 22.44
CA THR A 11 -65.16 -3.20 22.35
C THR A 11 -64.39 -3.70 21.13
N VAL A 12 -64.17 -2.83 20.15
CA VAL A 12 -63.33 -3.09 18.97
C VAL A 12 -61.87 -2.78 19.33
N CYS A 13 -61.03 -3.80 19.44
CA CYS A 13 -59.57 -3.63 19.53
C CYS A 13 -58.99 -3.48 18.13
N SER A 14 -58.38 -2.32 17.85
CA SER A 14 -57.56 -2.08 16.65
C SER A 14 -56.09 -2.31 17.02
N ILE A 15 -55.46 -3.31 16.40
CA ILE A 15 -54.02 -3.59 16.54
C ILE A 15 -53.27 -2.78 15.48
N LEU A 16 -52.48 -1.79 15.89
CA LEU A 16 -51.52 -1.12 15.02
C LEU A 16 -50.23 -1.96 14.96
N PHE A 17 -49.91 -2.50 13.79
CA PHE A 17 -48.57 -2.98 13.46
C PHE A 17 -47.71 -1.77 13.06
N VAL A 18 -46.70 -1.44 13.87
CA VAL A 18 -45.64 -0.50 13.49
C VAL A 18 -44.50 -1.30 12.88
N THR A 19 -44.36 -1.24 11.55
CA THR A 19 -43.17 -1.71 10.85
C THR A 19 -42.08 -0.65 10.95
N ILE A 20 -41.05 -0.90 11.75
CA ILE A 20 -39.83 -0.08 11.76
C ILE A 20 -39.03 -0.46 10.50
N SER A 21 -39.11 0.38 9.47
CA SER A 21 -38.20 0.34 8.33
C SER A 21 -36.85 0.91 8.79
N LEU A 22 -35.86 0.05 8.95
CA LEU A 22 -34.45 0.48 8.96
C LEU A 22 -34.14 0.98 7.54
N ALA A 23 -34.04 2.29 7.37
CA ALA A 23 -33.53 2.88 6.14
C ALA A 23 -32.05 2.48 5.99
N GLN A 24 -31.76 1.47 5.17
CA GLN A 24 -30.39 1.24 4.70
C GLN A 24 -29.92 2.51 3.98
N LYS A 25 -28.86 3.13 4.51
CA LYS A 25 -28.19 4.25 3.86
C LYS A 25 -27.76 3.77 2.46
N MET A 26 -28.21 4.43 1.41
CA MET A 26 -27.78 4.07 0.05
C MET A 26 -26.25 4.21 -0.04
N PRO A 27 -25.55 3.25 -0.69
CA PRO A 27 -24.11 3.32 -0.93
C PRO A 27 -23.68 4.68 -1.50
N SER A 28 -22.62 5.30 -0.97
CA SER A 28 -22.14 6.61 -1.38
C SER A 28 -20.60 6.66 -1.41
N GLY A 29 -20.01 6.58 -2.61
CA GLY A 29 -18.55 6.51 -2.77
C GLY A 29 -18.16 5.34 -3.64
N GLU A 30 -17.01 4.73 -3.35
CA GLU A 30 -16.47 3.59 -4.09
C GLU A 30 -17.40 2.37 -4.02
N GLU A 31 -18.01 2.14 -2.86
CA GLU A 31 -18.88 1.00 -2.57
C GLU A 31 -20.19 1.04 -3.36
N ALA A 32 -20.55 2.19 -3.95
CA ALA A 32 -21.66 2.30 -4.89
C ALA A 32 -21.33 1.64 -6.25
N TYR A 33 -20.05 1.43 -6.55
CA TYR A 33 -19.56 0.91 -7.82
C TYR A 33 -18.90 -0.46 -7.68
N TYR A 34 -18.15 -0.67 -6.59
CA TYR A 34 -17.38 -1.89 -6.32
C TYR A 34 -17.69 -2.42 -4.93
N LEU A 35 -18.48 -3.50 -4.89
CA LEU A 35 -19.04 -4.09 -3.70
C LEU A 35 -18.06 -5.08 -3.09
N ILE A 36 -17.72 -4.86 -1.82
CA ILE A 36 -16.98 -5.82 -0.99
C ILE A 36 -18.00 -6.70 -0.24
N SER A 37 -17.76 -8.00 -0.21
CA SER A 37 -18.53 -8.94 0.59
C SER A 37 -17.66 -10.10 1.08
N ASP A 38 -17.81 -10.47 2.34
CA ASP A 38 -17.02 -11.53 2.98
C ASP A 38 -17.24 -12.90 2.32
N VAL A 39 -16.21 -13.74 2.34
CA VAL A 39 -16.36 -15.19 2.25
C VAL A 39 -16.35 -15.70 3.69
N PRO A 40 -17.48 -16.21 4.24
CA PRO A 40 -17.52 -16.65 5.63
C PRO A 40 -16.47 -17.72 5.93
N ILE A 41 -15.60 -17.46 6.92
CA ILE A 41 -14.53 -18.36 7.35
C ILE A 41 -14.99 -19.06 8.65
N PRO A 42 -14.88 -20.39 8.78
CA PRO A 42 -15.17 -21.08 10.04
C PRO A 42 -14.27 -20.61 11.19
N ASP A 43 -14.82 -20.52 12.41
CA ASP A 43 -14.12 -20.00 13.60
C ASP A 43 -12.82 -20.76 13.95
N ASP A 44 -12.71 -22.02 13.56
CA ASP A 44 -11.55 -22.88 13.79
C ASP A 44 -10.49 -22.79 12.70
N VAL A 45 -10.72 -22.03 11.62
CA VAL A 45 -9.81 -21.84 10.50
C VAL A 45 -9.09 -20.50 10.58
N VAL A 46 -7.78 -20.55 10.82
CA VAL A 46 -6.89 -19.38 10.80
C VAL A 46 -6.30 -19.22 9.41
N LEU A 47 -6.96 -18.44 8.55
CA LEU A 47 -6.68 -18.47 7.12
C LEU A 47 -5.38 -17.74 6.72
N GLU A 48 -5.04 -16.60 7.34
CA GLU A 48 -3.78 -15.84 7.12
C GLU A 48 -3.22 -15.99 5.69
N VAL A 49 -3.97 -15.53 4.69
CA VAL A 49 -3.80 -15.92 3.29
C VAL A 49 -2.40 -15.59 2.79
N GLY A 50 -1.66 -16.60 2.31
CA GLY A 50 -0.37 -16.46 1.63
C GLY A 50 -0.43 -16.62 0.10
N GLY A 51 -1.49 -17.26 -0.41
CA GLY A 51 -1.65 -17.59 -1.83
C GLY A 51 -3.09 -18.00 -2.14
N LEU A 52 -3.52 -17.72 -3.37
CA LEU A 52 -4.85 -18.04 -3.89
C LEU A 52 -4.70 -18.59 -5.31
N ASP A 53 -5.46 -19.62 -5.65
CA ASP A 53 -5.77 -19.97 -7.04
C ASP A 53 -7.01 -20.86 -7.14
N PHE A 54 -7.65 -20.89 -8.32
CA PHE A 54 -8.78 -21.77 -8.58
C PHE A 54 -8.34 -23.06 -9.26
N ASP A 55 -8.95 -24.18 -8.85
CA ASP A 55 -8.83 -25.42 -9.61
C ASP A 55 -9.79 -25.48 -10.81
N ASP A 56 -9.72 -26.57 -11.57
CA ASP A 56 -10.55 -26.75 -12.77
C ASP A 56 -12.05 -26.79 -12.47
N GLU A 57 -12.43 -27.13 -11.23
CA GLU A 57 -13.80 -27.20 -10.72
C GLU A 57 -14.29 -25.89 -10.06
N GLU A 58 -13.52 -24.80 -10.16
CA GLU A 58 -13.80 -23.50 -9.49
C GLU A 58 -13.84 -23.58 -7.96
N ARG A 59 -13.15 -24.54 -7.36
CA ARG A 59 -12.86 -24.53 -5.92
C ARG A 59 -11.66 -23.62 -5.69
N LEU A 60 -11.78 -22.72 -4.71
CA LEU A 60 -10.71 -21.78 -4.39
C LEU A 60 -9.70 -22.46 -3.45
N GLY A 61 -8.50 -22.71 -3.95
CA GLY A 61 -7.35 -23.07 -3.14
C GLY A 61 -6.79 -21.85 -2.41
N VAL A 62 -6.53 -21.99 -1.11
CA VAL A 62 -5.97 -20.95 -0.26
C VAL A 62 -4.81 -21.51 0.54
N CYS A 63 -3.58 -21.07 0.28
CA CYS A 63 -2.46 -21.42 1.14
C CYS A 63 -2.36 -20.42 2.31
N THR A 64 -2.03 -20.94 3.49
CA THR A 64 -1.94 -20.14 4.72
C THR A 64 -0.50 -20.05 5.17
N ARG A 65 -0.09 -18.92 5.74
CA ARG A 65 1.26 -18.76 6.31
C ARG A 65 1.59 -19.83 7.37
N ARG A 66 0.58 -20.51 7.93
CA ARG A 66 0.69 -21.60 8.89
C ARG A 66 1.06 -22.96 8.29
N GLY A 67 1.24 -23.04 6.97
CA GLY A 67 1.70 -24.26 6.30
C GLY A 67 0.60 -25.18 5.82
N GLU A 68 -0.59 -24.64 5.54
CA GLU A 68 -1.75 -25.40 5.07
C GLU A 68 -2.20 -24.92 3.69
N ILE A 69 -2.92 -25.78 2.96
CA ILE A 69 -3.75 -25.41 1.81
C ILE A 69 -5.18 -25.84 2.12
N TRP A 70 -6.11 -24.90 2.01
CA TRP A 70 -7.54 -25.13 2.14
C TRP A 70 -8.19 -25.08 0.76
N LEU A 71 -9.06 -26.05 0.48
CA LEU A 71 -9.99 -26.01 -0.64
C LEU A 71 -11.31 -25.43 -0.16
N ILE A 72 -11.79 -24.39 -0.83
CA ILE A 72 -13.07 -23.73 -0.54
C ILE A 72 -14.02 -24.01 -1.71
N THR A 73 -15.04 -24.82 -1.45
CA THR A 73 -16.09 -25.12 -2.43
C THR A 73 -17.21 -24.09 -2.34
N ASN A 74 -17.73 -23.67 -3.50
CA ASN A 74 -18.74 -22.61 -3.61
C ASN A 74 -18.34 -21.31 -2.87
N PRO A 75 -17.13 -20.75 -3.11
CA PRO A 75 -16.64 -19.57 -2.40
C PRO A 75 -17.49 -18.31 -2.66
N GLY A 76 -18.36 -18.34 -3.68
CA GLY A 76 -19.33 -17.31 -3.99
C GLY A 76 -20.64 -17.39 -3.19
N SER A 77 -20.85 -18.42 -2.36
CA SER A 77 -22.06 -18.58 -1.55
C SER A 77 -21.92 -17.93 -0.16
N ASP A 78 -23.03 -17.83 0.57
CA ASP A 78 -23.04 -17.40 1.99
C ASP A 78 -22.70 -18.56 2.95
N ALA A 79 -22.51 -19.77 2.43
CA ALA A 79 -22.16 -20.96 3.19
C ALA A 79 -21.11 -21.80 2.43
N PRO A 80 -19.90 -21.25 2.21
CA PRO A 80 -18.81 -21.99 1.56
C PRO A 80 -18.36 -23.18 2.40
N GLU A 81 -17.90 -24.24 1.74
CA GLU A 81 -17.39 -25.44 2.42
C GLU A 81 -15.87 -25.46 2.40
N PHE A 82 -15.25 -25.53 3.58
CA PHE A 82 -13.81 -25.57 3.76
C PHE A 82 -13.35 -27.00 4.00
N LYS A 83 -12.36 -27.45 3.23
CA LYS A 83 -11.68 -28.72 3.44
C LYS A 83 -10.18 -28.51 3.39
N ARG A 84 -9.45 -28.96 4.41
CA ARG A 84 -7.99 -28.90 4.39
C ARG A 84 -7.47 -29.91 3.38
N PHE A 85 -6.87 -29.41 2.32
CA PHE A 85 -6.28 -30.19 1.23
C PHE A 85 -4.88 -30.66 1.58
N ALA A 86 -4.04 -29.77 2.10
CA ALA A 86 -2.64 -30.06 2.45
C ALA A 86 -2.23 -29.41 3.77
N HIS A 87 -1.23 -29.98 4.44
CA HIS A 87 -0.56 -29.36 5.58
C HIS A 87 0.94 -29.71 5.62
N GLY A 88 1.71 -29.04 6.48
CA GLY A 88 3.15 -29.30 6.68
C GLY A 88 4.08 -28.48 5.81
N LEU A 89 3.57 -27.44 5.13
CA LEU A 89 4.36 -26.55 4.29
C LEU A 89 5.11 -25.50 5.14
N HIS A 90 6.31 -25.10 4.71
CA HIS A 90 7.12 -24.09 5.37
C HIS A 90 6.78 -22.69 4.88
N GLU A 91 5.85 -22.01 5.59
CA GLU A 91 5.46 -20.62 5.33
C GLU A 91 5.14 -20.34 3.84
N PRO A 92 4.10 -20.99 3.26
CA PRO A 92 3.79 -20.85 1.84
C PRO A 92 3.22 -19.46 1.55
N LEU A 93 3.83 -18.76 0.60
CA LEU A 93 3.51 -17.37 0.23
C LEU A 93 3.22 -17.23 -1.27
N GLY A 94 2.54 -18.23 -1.79
CA GLY A 94 1.80 -18.18 -3.03
C GLY A 94 1.41 -19.57 -3.52
N LEU A 95 0.49 -19.57 -4.47
CA LEU A 95 -0.23 -20.76 -4.91
C LEU A 95 -0.59 -20.59 -6.38
N GLY A 96 -0.46 -21.67 -7.13
CA GLY A 96 -0.90 -21.76 -8.52
C GLY A 96 -1.50 -23.15 -8.79
N TRP A 97 -2.52 -23.25 -9.64
CA TRP A 97 -3.08 -24.52 -10.09
C TRP A 97 -2.62 -24.85 -11.50
N LYS A 98 -2.08 -26.06 -11.68
CA LYS A 98 -1.62 -26.52 -13.00
C LYS A 98 -1.64 -28.06 -13.04
N ASP A 99 -2.19 -28.60 -14.13
CA ASP A 99 -2.18 -30.04 -14.45
C ASP A 99 -2.59 -30.93 -13.26
N GLY A 100 -3.74 -30.61 -12.65
CA GLY A 100 -4.34 -31.38 -11.57
C GLY A 100 -3.64 -31.25 -10.21
N ALA A 101 -2.74 -30.29 -10.04
CA ALA A 101 -1.99 -30.09 -8.81
C ALA A 101 -1.92 -28.61 -8.42
N PHE A 102 -1.83 -28.36 -7.11
CA PHE A 102 -1.37 -27.08 -6.62
C PHE A 102 0.16 -27.04 -6.64
N ILE A 103 0.71 -25.93 -7.12
CA ILE A 103 2.12 -25.59 -7.02
C ILE A 103 2.23 -24.43 -6.03
N SER A 104 2.91 -24.67 -4.90
CA SER A 104 3.06 -23.68 -3.85
C SER A 104 4.52 -23.32 -3.66
N ASN A 105 4.76 -22.02 -3.56
CA ASN A 105 6.07 -21.51 -3.20
C ASN A 105 6.17 -21.42 -1.67
N GLN A 106 7.00 -22.29 -1.11
CA GLN A 106 7.39 -22.32 0.29
C GLN A 106 8.68 -21.52 0.49
N ARG A 107 9.01 -21.23 1.75
CA ARG A 107 10.18 -20.43 2.11
C ARG A 107 11.48 -20.89 1.43
N GLY A 108 11.72 -22.20 1.35
CA GLY A 108 12.94 -22.79 0.79
C GLY A 108 12.75 -23.62 -0.49
N GLU A 109 11.53 -23.72 -1.01
CA GLU A 109 11.23 -24.66 -2.10
C GLU A 109 9.94 -24.31 -2.85
N LEU A 110 9.95 -24.56 -4.17
CA LEU A 110 8.76 -24.62 -4.99
C LEU A 110 8.30 -26.09 -5.10
N THR A 111 7.06 -26.38 -4.68
CA THR A 111 6.59 -27.76 -4.50
C THR A 111 5.28 -27.99 -5.24
N ARG A 112 5.19 -29.10 -5.97
CA ARG A 112 3.96 -29.62 -6.56
C ARG A 112 3.24 -30.53 -5.57
N ILE A 113 1.95 -30.31 -5.39
CA ILE A 113 1.12 -30.92 -4.34
C ILE A 113 -0.15 -31.45 -5.00
N SER A 114 -0.33 -32.77 -4.99
CA SER A 114 -1.43 -33.44 -5.71
C SER A 114 -2.16 -34.47 -4.86
N ASP A 115 -3.40 -34.74 -5.24
CA ASP A 115 -4.22 -35.85 -4.76
C ASP A 115 -4.30 -36.93 -5.86
N GLN A 116 -3.76 -38.12 -5.59
CA GLN A 116 -3.71 -39.23 -6.53
C GLN A 116 -4.94 -40.15 -6.43
N ASN A 117 -5.75 -40.01 -5.39
CA ASN A 117 -6.85 -40.94 -5.11
C ASN A 117 -8.25 -40.31 -5.23
N GLY A 118 -8.33 -38.98 -5.37
CA GLY A 118 -9.54 -38.21 -5.64
C GLY A 118 -10.39 -37.92 -4.40
N ASP A 119 -9.82 -38.08 -3.19
CA ASP A 119 -10.51 -37.77 -1.94
C ASP A 119 -10.40 -36.30 -1.52
N LEU A 120 -9.80 -35.44 -2.33
CA LEU A 120 -9.54 -34.02 -2.08
C LEU A 120 -8.60 -33.78 -0.90
N ILE A 121 -7.65 -34.69 -0.68
CA ILE A 121 -6.55 -34.55 0.27
C ILE A 121 -5.26 -34.86 -0.48
N ALA A 122 -4.26 -34.00 -0.34
CA ALA A 122 -2.96 -34.22 -0.94
C ALA A 122 -2.28 -35.45 -0.33
N ASP A 123 -1.83 -36.37 -1.19
CA ASP A 123 -1.06 -37.56 -0.80
C ASP A 123 0.33 -37.61 -1.45
N GLN A 124 0.65 -36.63 -2.31
CA GLN A 124 1.95 -36.49 -2.95
C GLN A 124 2.46 -35.04 -2.90
N TYR A 125 3.72 -34.90 -2.49
CA TYR A 125 4.45 -33.63 -2.39
C TYR A 125 5.80 -33.80 -3.11
N GLU A 126 5.99 -33.06 -4.19
CA GLU A 126 7.15 -33.20 -5.07
C GLU A 126 7.90 -31.86 -5.18
N PRO A 127 9.17 -31.80 -4.71
CA PRO A 127 9.98 -30.61 -4.90
C PRO A 127 10.26 -30.40 -6.40
N ILE A 128 9.91 -29.24 -6.94
CA ILE A 128 10.30 -28.83 -8.29
C ILE A 128 11.72 -28.24 -8.23
N TYR A 129 11.97 -27.34 -7.27
CA TYR A 129 13.27 -26.73 -7.06
C TYR A 129 13.39 -26.20 -5.63
N SER A 130 14.56 -26.38 -5.00
CA SER A 130 14.86 -25.92 -3.63
C SER A 130 16.06 -24.98 -3.61
N TRP A 131 16.08 -24.02 -2.68
CA TRP A 131 17.18 -23.10 -2.45
C TRP A 131 17.61 -23.05 -0.97
N GLU A 132 18.78 -22.49 -0.73
CA GLU A 132 19.36 -22.37 0.61
C GLU A 132 18.69 -21.25 1.42
N LEU A 133 18.64 -21.41 2.75
CA LEU A 133 18.13 -20.42 3.70
C LEU A 133 19.13 -20.19 4.82
N ALA A 134 19.35 -18.93 5.20
CA ALA A 134 20.15 -18.58 6.37
C ALA A 134 19.33 -18.67 7.67
N GLY A 135 18.01 -18.87 7.57
CA GLY A 135 17.08 -18.94 8.70
C GLY A 135 16.67 -17.57 9.22
N ASN A 136 16.91 -16.50 8.46
CA ASN A 136 16.53 -15.15 8.85
C ASN A 136 15.00 -14.95 8.69
N TYR A 137 14.38 -14.22 9.61
CA TYR A 137 12.92 -13.99 9.59
C TYR A 137 12.42 -13.34 8.30
N HIS A 138 13.22 -12.53 7.61
CA HIS A 138 12.81 -11.86 6.37
C HIS A 138 13.10 -12.62 5.07
N GLU A 139 13.68 -13.82 5.12
CA GLU A 139 13.95 -14.65 3.92
C GLU A 139 12.66 -15.31 3.39
N TYR A 140 11.65 -14.50 3.09
CA TYR A 140 10.45 -14.91 2.37
C TYR A 140 10.76 -15.24 0.92
N SER A 141 9.89 -16.02 0.31
CA SER A 141 9.86 -16.27 -1.12
C SER A 141 8.41 -16.11 -1.59
N TYR A 142 8.19 -15.60 -2.79
CA TYR A 142 6.85 -15.37 -3.34
C TYR A 142 6.70 -16.00 -4.72
N GLY A 143 5.47 -16.44 -5.06
CA GLY A 143 5.13 -17.07 -6.34
C GLY A 143 4.34 -18.38 -6.16
N PRO A 144 4.21 -19.22 -7.19
CA PRO A 144 4.66 -18.98 -8.55
C PRO A 144 3.75 -17.98 -9.29
N VAL A 145 4.31 -17.32 -10.29
CA VAL A 145 3.53 -16.74 -11.40
C VAL A 145 3.86 -17.55 -12.65
N PHE A 146 2.85 -18.12 -13.30
CA PHE A 146 3.05 -18.88 -14.54
C PHE A 146 3.25 -17.94 -15.73
N LEU A 147 4.26 -18.26 -16.54
CA LEU A 147 4.47 -17.68 -17.86
C LEU A 147 3.67 -18.47 -18.92
N PRO A 148 3.42 -17.88 -20.11
CA PRO A 148 2.70 -18.57 -21.18
C PRO A 148 3.35 -19.87 -21.67
N ASN A 149 4.64 -20.08 -21.38
CA ASN A 149 5.39 -21.30 -21.69
C ASN A 149 5.49 -22.28 -20.50
N ASP A 150 4.67 -22.09 -19.47
CA ASP A 150 4.61 -22.88 -18.24
C ASP A 150 5.83 -22.80 -17.31
N ASP A 151 6.85 -22.00 -17.66
CA ASP A 151 7.87 -21.59 -16.71
C ASP A 151 7.21 -20.79 -15.56
N MET A 152 7.81 -20.86 -14.38
CA MET A 152 7.31 -20.20 -13.18
C MET A 152 8.29 -19.13 -12.73
N LEU A 153 7.78 -17.94 -12.46
CA LEU A 153 8.52 -16.88 -11.79
C LEU A 153 8.37 -17.00 -10.26
N VAL A 154 9.48 -16.88 -9.56
CA VAL A 154 9.58 -16.83 -8.11
C VAL A 154 10.50 -15.68 -7.72
N THR A 155 10.20 -14.97 -6.64
CA THR A 155 11.09 -13.93 -6.10
C THR A 155 11.56 -14.28 -4.70
N LEU A 156 12.83 -14.04 -4.40
CA LEU A 156 13.43 -14.31 -3.09
C LEU A 156 13.71 -12.98 -2.37
N ASN A 157 13.09 -12.79 -1.21
CA ASN A 157 13.18 -11.58 -0.39
C ASN A 157 14.56 -11.45 0.28
N LEU A 158 15.05 -10.24 0.52
CA LEU A 158 16.27 -10.08 1.33
C LEU A 158 16.03 -10.46 2.78
N GLY A 159 17.06 -10.93 3.48
CA GLY A 159 17.06 -11.02 4.93
C GLY A 159 17.16 -9.63 5.58
N TRP A 160 16.93 -9.56 6.89
CA TRP A 160 17.03 -8.31 7.66
C TRP A 160 18.02 -8.44 8.80
N VAL A 161 19.01 -7.53 8.83
CA VAL A 161 20.06 -7.44 9.86
C VAL A 161 20.30 -5.99 10.30
N GLY A 162 19.22 -5.20 10.38
CA GLY A 162 19.25 -3.73 10.53
C GLY A 162 19.34 -2.98 9.19
N ARG A 163 19.47 -3.73 8.09
CA ARG A 163 19.27 -3.33 6.69
C ARG A 163 18.90 -4.57 5.89
N GLY A 164 18.44 -4.39 4.65
CA GLY A 164 18.32 -5.49 3.70
C GLY A 164 19.68 -6.16 3.50
N ALA A 165 19.71 -7.48 3.50
CA ALA A 165 20.94 -8.24 3.27
C ALA A 165 20.69 -9.53 2.48
N SER A 166 21.54 -9.82 1.51
CA SER A 166 21.48 -11.08 0.78
C SER A 166 22.29 -12.15 1.52
N LEU A 167 21.62 -12.90 2.40
CA LEU A 167 22.27 -13.85 3.31
C LEU A 167 22.51 -15.21 2.64
N SER A 168 21.55 -15.71 1.87
CA SER A 168 21.65 -16.93 1.06
C SER A 168 21.66 -16.65 -0.44
N LYS A 169 22.14 -17.64 -1.23
CA LYS A 169 22.27 -17.53 -2.68
C LYS A 169 20.94 -17.10 -3.31
N TRP A 170 21.01 -16.12 -4.20
CA TRP A 170 19.87 -15.57 -4.94
C TRP A 170 18.81 -14.81 -4.14
N HIS A 171 18.94 -14.62 -2.82
CA HIS A 171 18.06 -13.68 -2.12
C HIS A 171 18.26 -12.25 -2.65
N GLY A 172 17.17 -11.55 -2.95
CA GLY A 172 17.15 -10.28 -3.69
C GLY A 172 17.01 -10.42 -5.20
N TRP A 173 16.71 -11.63 -5.70
CA TRP A 173 16.52 -11.93 -7.13
C TRP A 173 15.12 -12.41 -7.47
N MET A 174 14.76 -12.21 -8.74
CA MET A 174 13.72 -12.97 -9.42
C MET A 174 14.34 -14.13 -10.19
N LEU A 175 13.75 -15.31 -10.00
CA LEU A 175 14.14 -16.57 -10.60
C LEU A 175 13.04 -17.04 -11.55
N LYS A 176 13.45 -17.67 -12.65
CA LYS A 176 12.58 -18.41 -13.55
C LYS A 176 12.89 -19.89 -13.43
N ILE A 177 11.87 -20.72 -13.20
CA ILE A 177 12.01 -22.16 -12.94
C ILE A 177 11.11 -22.91 -13.93
N SER A 178 11.69 -23.82 -14.73
CA SER A 178 10.89 -24.65 -15.63
C SER A 178 10.12 -25.74 -14.86
N PRO A 179 9.07 -26.35 -15.44
CA PRO A 179 8.37 -27.49 -14.82
C PRO A 179 9.28 -28.65 -14.43
N GLU A 180 10.40 -28.84 -15.14
CA GLU A 180 11.42 -29.87 -14.87
C GLU A 180 12.44 -29.46 -13.80
N GLY A 181 12.27 -28.29 -13.17
CA GLY A 181 13.15 -27.82 -12.09
C GLY A 181 14.43 -27.11 -12.56
N LYS A 182 14.51 -26.68 -13.83
CA LYS A 182 15.64 -25.87 -14.29
C LYS A 182 15.47 -24.41 -13.86
N MET A 183 16.29 -23.95 -12.93
CA MET A 183 16.32 -22.56 -12.46
C MET A 183 17.23 -21.68 -13.32
N THR A 184 16.80 -20.45 -13.60
CA THR A 184 17.56 -19.38 -14.25
C THR A 184 17.31 -18.06 -13.51
N PRO A 185 18.34 -17.38 -12.95
CA PRO A 185 18.16 -16.04 -12.40
C PRO A 185 17.94 -15.05 -13.54
N ILE A 186 16.96 -14.14 -13.41
CA ILE A 186 16.62 -13.22 -14.50
C ILE A 186 16.88 -11.75 -14.17
N ALA A 187 16.64 -11.31 -12.95
CA ALA A 187 16.84 -9.93 -12.52
C ALA A 187 17.17 -9.87 -11.02
N THR A 188 17.89 -8.84 -10.60
CA THR A 188 18.24 -8.59 -9.19
C THR A 188 17.95 -7.16 -8.79
N GLY A 189 18.09 -6.84 -7.51
CA GLY A 189 17.80 -5.49 -7.00
C GLY A 189 16.49 -5.40 -6.23
N MET A 190 15.90 -6.54 -5.87
CA MET A 190 14.65 -6.59 -5.12
C MET A 190 14.94 -6.61 -3.63
N ARG A 191 14.11 -5.91 -2.85
CA ARG A 191 14.18 -5.89 -1.39
C ARG A 191 13.06 -6.74 -0.81
N SER A 192 11.82 -6.36 -1.07
CA SER A 192 10.62 -7.06 -0.60
C SER A 192 9.54 -7.21 -1.68
N PRO A 193 9.78 -8.04 -2.70
CA PRO A 193 8.95 -8.14 -3.90
C PRO A 193 7.68 -8.99 -3.69
N ALA A 194 6.78 -8.57 -2.78
CA ALA A 194 5.56 -9.31 -2.46
C ALA A 194 4.53 -9.35 -3.61
N GLY A 195 4.63 -8.42 -4.57
CA GLY A 195 3.80 -8.33 -5.76
C GLY A 195 4.62 -8.39 -7.03
N PHE A 196 4.26 -9.32 -7.92
CA PHE A 196 4.84 -9.44 -9.26
C PHE A 196 3.92 -10.29 -10.14
N GLY A 197 4.11 -10.23 -11.44
CA GLY A 197 3.09 -10.69 -12.37
C GLY A 197 3.30 -10.17 -13.78
N LEU A 198 2.33 -10.45 -14.63
CA LEU A 198 2.33 -10.03 -16.02
C LEU A 198 1.29 -8.93 -16.25
N ASN A 199 1.60 -7.98 -17.13
CA ASN A 199 0.58 -7.09 -17.66
C ASN A 199 -0.25 -7.78 -18.78
N ALA A 200 -1.21 -7.07 -19.35
CA ALA A 200 -2.06 -7.59 -20.42
C ALA A 200 -1.29 -8.00 -21.70
N ALA A 201 -0.08 -7.50 -21.90
CA ALA A 201 0.79 -7.86 -23.03
C ALA A 201 1.68 -9.08 -22.74
N GLY A 202 1.69 -9.58 -21.49
CA GLY A 202 2.58 -10.67 -21.06
C GLY A 202 3.96 -10.21 -20.61
N ASP A 203 4.20 -8.90 -20.48
CA ASP A 203 5.46 -8.34 -20.00
C ASP A 203 5.52 -8.41 -18.46
N ILE A 204 6.72 -8.66 -17.91
CA ILE A 204 6.92 -8.91 -16.47
C ILE A 204 7.04 -7.58 -15.71
N PHE A 205 6.34 -7.49 -14.59
CA PHE A 205 6.45 -6.39 -13.65
C PHE A 205 6.60 -6.90 -12.22
N TYR A 206 7.20 -6.08 -11.37
CA TYR A 206 7.18 -6.27 -9.93
C TYR A 206 6.86 -4.96 -9.21
N THR A 207 6.28 -5.08 -8.02
CA THR A 207 6.05 -3.97 -7.10
C THR A 207 6.97 -4.08 -5.90
N GLU A 208 7.37 -2.93 -5.37
CA GLU A 208 8.28 -2.83 -4.24
C GLU A 208 7.74 -1.88 -3.18
N ASN A 209 8.14 -2.14 -1.95
CA ASN A 209 7.77 -1.36 -0.77
C ASN A 209 8.87 -0.36 -0.43
N GLN A 210 8.48 0.76 0.20
CA GLN A 210 9.47 1.69 0.73
C GLN A 210 10.44 0.95 1.68
N GLY A 211 11.71 1.33 1.63
CA GLY A 211 12.75 0.73 2.47
C GLY A 211 14.12 1.34 2.18
N ASP A 212 15.19 0.73 2.71
CA ASP A 212 16.54 1.05 2.29
C ASP A 212 16.68 0.87 0.77
N TRP A 213 17.35 1.83 0.11
CA TRP A 213 17.48 1.91 -1.36
C TRP A 213 16.18 2.13 -2.15
N VAL A 214 15.03 2.21 -1.47
CA VAL A 214 13.72 2.36 -2.10
C VAL A 214 12.98 3.56 -1.52
N GLY A 215 13.04 4.69 -2.24
CA GLY A 215 12.47 5.96 -1.80
C GLY A 215 10.96 5.92 -1.47
N SER A 216 10.19 5.20 -2.28
CA SER A 216 8.74 5.04 -2.14
C SER A 216 8.29 3.74 -2.80
N GLY A 217 7.06 3.32 -2.54
CA GLY A 217 6.46 2.21 -3.28
C GLY A 217 6.52 2.45 -4.78
N ARG A 218 6.74 1.39 -5.57
CA ARG A 218 6.85 1.52 -7.04
C ARG A 218 6.52 0.23 -7.77
N MET A 219 6.29 0.34 -9.08
CA MET A 219 6.17 -0.75 -10.02
C MET A 219 7.19 -0.59 -11.15
N THR A 220 7.92 -1.65 -11.48
CA THR A 220 9.00 -1.61 -12.45
C THR A 220 8.85 -2.75 -13.45
N HIS A 221 9.07 -2.45 -14.73
CA HIS A 221 9.16 -3.44 -15.79
C HIS A 221 10.46 -4.24 -15.67
N ILE A 222 10.40 -5.55 -15.88
CA ILE A 222 11.53 -6.46 -15.76
C ILE A 222 11.82 -7.15 -17.09
N GLU A 223 13.08 -7.08 -17.50
CA GLU A 223 13.69 -7.86 -18.56
C GLU A 223 14.86 -8.68 -17.99
N PRO A 224 15.21 -9.82 -18.60
CA PRO A 224 16.39 -10.57 -18.20
C PRO A 224 17.66 -9.71 -18.30
N GLY A 225 18.37 -9.56 -17.19
CA GLY A 225 19.62 -8.81 -17.07
C GLY A 225 19.46 -7.51 -16.31
N ASP A 226 18.25 -7.20 -15.83
CA ASP A 226 17.97 -5.94 -15.15
C ASP A 226 18.40 -5.92 -13.68
N PHE A 227 18.86 -4.75 -13.25
CA PHE A 227 19.00 -4.36 -11.86
C PHE A 227 17.93 -3.34 -11.48
N VAL A 228 17.14 -3.66 -10.46
CA VAL A 228 15.98 -2.86 -10.06
C VAL A 228 16.13 -2.16 -8.71
N GLY A 229 17.36 -1.89 -8.28
CA GLY A 229 17.67 -0.83 -7.32
C GLY A 229 18.33 -1.27 -6.00
N HIS A 230 18.05 -2.43 -5.43
CA HIS A 230 18.68 -2.79 -4.14
C HIS A 230 20.04 -3.51 -4.31
N PRO A 231 21.18 -2.95 -3.92
CA PRO A 231 22.51 -3.47 -4.29
C PRO A 231 22.84 -4.86 -3.72
N GLU A 232 22.26 -5.27 -2.60
CA GLU A 232 22.59 -6.54 -1.93
C GLU A 232 22.46 -7.79 -2.80
N GLY A 233 21.53 -7.81 -3.76
CA GLY A 233 21.41 -8.93 -4.70
C GLY A 233 22.64 -9.08 -5.61
N LEU A 234 23.37 -7.99 -5.89
CA LEU A 234 24.58 -7.98 -6.72
C LEU A 234 25.73 -8.79 -6.12
N LYS A 235 25.65 -9.17 -4.83
CA LYS A 235 26.55 -10.15 -4.20
C LYS A 235 26.72 -11.43 -5.04
N TRP A 236 25.66 -11.85 -5.74
CA TRP A 236 25.64 -13.06 -6.56
C TRP A 236 25.83 -12.81 -8.06
N SER A 237 26.11 -11.57 -8.47
CA SER A 237 26.26 -11.21 -9.88
C SER A 237 27.45 -11.90 -10.57
N ASN A 238 28.44 -12.39 -9.80
CA ASN A 238 29.62 -13.11 -10.30
C ASN A 238 29.40 -14.61 -10.54
N GLU A 239 28.24 -15.13 -10.12
CA GLU A 239 27.91 -16.54 -10.34
C GLU A 239 27.80 -16.85 -11.84
N PRO A 240 28.24 -18.02 -12.31
CA PRO A 240 28.21 -18.38 -13.73
C PRO A 240 26.82 -18.29 -14.38
N GLU A 241 25.76 -18.48 -13.60
CA GLU A 241 24.37 -18.41 -14.04
C GLU A 241 23.82 -16.99 -14.13
N SER A 242 24.51 -16.00 -13.53
CA SER A 242 24.11 -14.59 -13.56
C SER A 242 24.23 -14.01 -14.97
N ASN A 243 23.20 -13.31 -15.40
CA ASN A 243 23.18 -12.49 -16.62
C ASN A 243 23.47 -11.01 -16.36
N ILE A 244 23.91 -10.66 -15.15
CA ILE A 244 24.15 -9.28 -14.69
C ILE A 244 25.65 -9.04 -14.48
N ASN A 245 26.18 -8.01 -15.13
CA ASN A 245 27.59 -7.60 -15.01
C ASN A 245 27.84 -6.50 -13.96
N LEU A 246 26.78 -5.83 -13.49
CA LEU A 246 26.84 -4.79 -12.46
C LEU A 246 27.31 -5.38 -11.13
N ARG A 247 28.14 -4.63 -10.39
CA ARG A 247 28.71 -5.03 -9.09
C ARG A 247 28.26 -4.08 -7.98
N MET A 248 28.38 -4.52 -6.72
CA MET A 248 27.99 -3.71 -5.57
C MET A 248 28.79 -2.40 -5.52
N GLU A 249 30.09 -2.47 -5.83
CA GLU A 249 31.02 -1.34 -5.88
C GLU A 249 30.71 -0.33 -7.00
N ASP A 250 29.88 -0.69 -7.99
CA ASP A 250 29.43 0.23 -9.04
C ASP A 250 28.28 1.14 -8.55
N ILE A 251 27.70 0.86 -7.38
CA ILE A 251 26.64 1.65 -6.76
C ILE A 251 27.25 2.64 -5.77
N ASP A 252 27.12 3.94 -6.06
CA ASP A 252 27.72 5.05 -5.30
C ASP A 252 26.69 6.14 -4.98
N ASP A 253 25.91 5.93 -3.93
CA ASP A 253 24.88 6.88 -3.54
C ASP A 253 25.41 8.21 -2.97
N SER A 254 26.72 8.37 -2.80
CA SER A 254 27.33 9.66 -2.44
C SER A 254 27.15 10.73 -3.53
N ARG A 255 26.87 10.28 -4.76
CA ARG A 255 26.59 11.13 -5.92
C ARG A 255 25.22 11.83 -5.83
N GLY A 256 24.34 11.38 -4.94
CA GLY A 256 23.02 11.99 -4.72
C GLY A 256 22.06 11.85 -5.91
N LEU A 257 22.32 10.92 -6.82
CA LEU A 257 21.46 10.69 -7.98
C LEU A 257 20.11 10.08 -7.58
N THR A 258 19.10 10.31 -8.41
CA THR A 258 17.87 9.53 -8.45
C THR A 258 18.11 8.19 -9.16
N LEU A 259 17.21 7.23 -8.96
CA LEU A 259 17.31 5.94 -9.68
C LEU A 259 17.14 6.12 -11.19
N PHE A 260 16.37 7.14 -11.60
CA PHE A 260 16.21 7.49 -13.01
C PHE A 260 17.54 7.94 -13.63
N GLU A 261 18.26 8.86 -12.99
CA GLU A 261 19.57 9.31 -13.48
C GLU A 261 20.58 8.16 -13.54
N TYR A 262 20.58 7.29 -12.53
CA TYR A 262 21.39 6.07 -12.56
C TYR A 262 21.08 5.17 -13.76
N ALA A 263 19.81 4.97 -14.09
CA ALA A 263 19.36 4.19 -15.25
C ALA A 263 19.80 4.78 -16.60
N LYS A 264 20.11 6.08 -16.65
CA LYS A 264 20.60 6.74 -17.86
C LYS A 264 22.11 6.61 -18.03
N GLU A 265 22.85 6.48 -16.94
CA GLU A 265 24.29 6.22 -16.97
C GLU A 265 24.63 4.74 -17.13
N ASN A 266 23.74 3.86 -16.65
CA ASN A 266 23.93 2.43 -16.70
C ASN A 266 22.65 1.71 -17.14
N SER A 267 22.69 1.15 -18.35
CA SER A 267 21.54 0.49 -18.97
C SER A 267 21.08 -0.79 -18.28
N THR A 268 21.90 -1.36 -17.39
CA THR A 268 21.50 -2.47 -16.50
C THR A 268 20.52 -1.99 -15.44
N VAL A 269 20.59 -0.72 -15.01
CA VAL A 269 19.69 -0.17 -13.99
C VAL A 269 18.36 0.22 -14.64
N LYS A 270 17.25 -0.24 -14.07
CA LYS A 270 15.90 0.14 -14.53
C LYS A 270 15.25 1.16 -13.62
N ALA A 271 14.78 2.24 -14.22
CA ALA A 271 13.91 3.20 -13.57
C ALA A 271 12.49 2.62 -13.38
N PRO A 272 11.77 3.02 -12.32
CA PRO A 272 10.40 2.56 -12.13
C PRO A 272 9.46 3.06 -13.22
N SER A 273 8.52 2.21 -13.63
CA SER A 273 7.48 2.58 -14.59
C SER A 273 6.38 3.42 -13.96
N VAL A 274 6.05 3.15 -12.69
CA VAL A 274 5.06 3.89 -11.91
C VAL A 274 5.53 3.97 -10.47
N TRP A 275 5.55 5.17 -9.90
CA TRP A 275 5.70 5.36 -8.46
C TRP A 275 4.34 5.37 -7.77
N PHE A 276 4.28 4.76 -6.59
CA PHE A 276 3.18 4.86 -5.62
C PHE A 276 3.67 5.72 -4.45
N PRO A 277 3.29 7.01 -4.38
CA PRO A 277 3.72 7.88 -3.30
C PRO A 277 3.33 7.32 -1.93
N HIS A 278 4.33 7.15 -1.07
CA HIS A 278 4.21 6.52 0.23
C HIS A 278 3.19 7.29 1.09
N THR A 279 2.40 6.56 1.87
CA THR A 279 1.28 7.05 2.71
C THR A 279 0.07 7.60 1.96
N ILE A 280 0.18 7.84 0.65
CA ILE A 280 -0.92 8.32 -0.18
C ILE A 280 -1.50 7.16 -0.97
N MET A 281 -0.65 6.48 -1.74
CA MET A 281 -1.00 5.33 -2.58
C MET A 281 -0.74 3.99 -1.88
N GLY A 282 -0.66 4.01 -0.55
CA GLY A 282 -0.31 2.84 0.26
C GLY A 282 1.07 2.97 0.91
N ILE A 283 1.44 1.96 1.68
CA ILE A 283 2.73 1.88 2.39
C ILE A 283 3.46 0.55 2.16
N SER A 284 2.75 -0.48 1.68
CA SER A 284 3.27 -1.81 1.41
C SER A 284 2.47 -2.46 0.27
N THR A 285 2.90 -2.22 -0.96
CA THR A 285 2.37 -2.88 -2.15
C THR A 285 2.46 -4.42 -2.03
N SER A 286 1.44 -5.07 -2.58
CA SER A 286 1.25 -6.51 -2.58
C SER A 286 0.96 -6.99 -4.01
N ASP A 287 0.27 -8.13 -4.15
CA ASP A 287 -0.10 -8.74 -5.42
C ASP A 287 -0.73 -7.76 -6.44
N MET A 288 -0.64 -8.12 -7.72
CA MET A 288 -1.25 -7.36 -8.80
C MET A 288 -1.96 -8.25 -9.81
N VAL A 289 -3.04 -7.73 -10.37
CA VAL A 289 -3.87 -8.46 -11.35
C VAL A 289 -4.30 -7.54 -12.48
N VAL A 290 -4.43 -8.10 -13.69
CA VAL A 290 -5.00 -7.39 -14.84
C VAL A 290 -6.52 -7.37 -14.72
N VAL A 291 -7.14 -6.23 -14.95
CA VAL A 291 -8.61 -6.08 -14.97
C VAL A 291 -9.16 -6.79 -16.22
N PRO A 292 -10.04 -7.80 -16.07
CA PRO A 292 -10.62 -8.52 -17.19
C PRO A 292 -11.72 -7.69 -17.87
N ASP A 293 -12.04 -8.08 -19.11
CA ASP A 293 -13.20 -7.53 -19.81
C ASP A 293 -14.48 -7.70 -19.00
N GLY A 294 -15.24 -6.61 -18.85
CA GLY A 294 -16.53 -6.61 -18.16
C GLY A 294 -16.46 -6.33 -16.66
N PHE A 295 -15.29 -5.98 -16.11
CA PHE A 295 -15.17 -5.47 -14.75
C PHE A 295 -15.00 -3.94 -14.75
N GLY A 296 -16.09 -3.22 -15.02
CA GLY A 296 -16.09 -1.76 -15.12
C GLY A 296 -15.31 -1.24 -16.34
N PRO A 297 -14.96 0.06 -16.36
CA PRO A 297 -14.41 0.73 -17.55
C PRO A 297 -12.88 0.59 -17.68
N PHE A 298 -12.24 -0.33 -16.96
CA PHE A 298 -10.78 -0.36 -16.78
C PHE A 298 -10.10 -1.61 -17.35
N THR A 299 -10.73 -2.32 -18.30
CA THR A 299 -10.14 -3.47 -18.99
C THR A 299 -8.65 -3.26 -19.31
N GLY A 300 -7.82 -4.25 -19.01
CA GLY A 300 -6.41 -4.29 -19.37
C GLY A 300 -5.50 -3.42 -18.50
N GLN A 301 -6.07 -2.61 -17.60
CA GLN A 301 -5.33 -1.92 -16.54
C GLN A 301 -4.96 -2.89 -15.43
N LEU A 302 -4.07 -2.47 -14.54
CA LEU A 302 -3.66 -3.27 -13.38
C LEU A 302 -4.36 -2.79 -12.11
N LEU A 303 -4.72 -3.74 -11.24
CA LEU A 303 -5.02 -3.49 -9.84
C LEU A 303 -3.83 -3.95 -9.01
N VAL A 304 -3.40 -3.11 -8.06
CA VAL A 304 -2.27 -3.39 -7.17
C VAL A 304 -2.78 -3.26 -5.74
N GLY A 305 -2.68 -4.34 -4.96
CA GLY A 305 -3.10 -4.32 -3.56
C GLY A 305 -2.08 -3.63 -2.67
N ASP A 306 -2.51 -3.17 -1.50
CA ASP A 306 -1.66 -2.65 -0.45
C ASP A 306 -2.02 -3.28 0.90
N GLN A 307 -1.02 -3.87 1.55
CA GLN A 307 -1.19 -4.55 2.82
C GLN A 307 -1.45 -3.56 3.95
N GLY A 308 -0.67 -2.48 4.06
CA GLY A 308 -0.73 -1.60 5.22
C GLY A 308 -1.99 -0.71 5.29
N HIS A 309 -2.50 -0.26 4.16
CA HIS A 309 -3.71 0.57 4.05
C HIS A 309 -4.96 -0.24 3.72
N SER A 310 -4.86 -1.56 3.58
CA SER A 310 -6.01 -2.44 3.30
C SER A 310 -6.82 -1.95 2.11
N LYS A 311 -6.12 -1.72 1.00
CA LYS A 311 -6.73 -1.13 -0.19
C LYS A 311 -6.18 -1.69 -1.49
N ILE A 312 -6.84 -1.34 -2.57
CA ILE A 312 -6.42 -1.59 -3.93
C ILE A 312 -6.26 -0.24 -4.64
N MET A 313 -5.16 -0.10 -5.38
CA MET A 313 -4.88 0.99 -6.31
C MET A 313 -5.05 0.48 -7.74
N ARG A 314 -5.32 1.40 -8.67
CA ARG A 314 -5.43 1.13 -10.11
C ARG A 314 -4.25 1.77 -10.84
N VAL A 315 -3.70 1.07 -11.84
CA VAL A 315 -2.61 1.56 -12.68
C VAL A 315 -2.98 1.48 -14.15
N TYR A 316 -2.83 2.60 -14.84
CA TYR A 316 -2.79 2.65 -16.30
C TYR A 316 -1.35 2.79 -16.78
N GLN A 317 -0.97 2.00 -17.79
CA GLN A 317 0.37 2.00 -18.39
C GLN A 317 0.30 2.43 -19.85
N GLU A 318 1.39 3.05 -20.32
CA GLU A 318 1.67 3.27 -21.73
C GLU A 318 3.16 3.03 -22.04
N LYS A 319 3.48 2.85 -23.33
CA LYS A 319 4.87 2.85 -23.82
C LYS A 319 5.14 4.14 -24.58
N VAL A 320 6.15 4.88 -24.16
CA VAL A 320 6.66 6.07 -24.85
C VAL A 320 8.10 5.80 -25.23
N ASN A 321 8.45 5.95 -26.51
CA ASN A 321 9.77 5.60 -27.03
C ASN A 321 10.22 4.16 -26.65
N GLY A 322 9.27 3.23 -26.54
CA GLY A 322 9.52 1.84 -26.13
C GLY A 322 9.68 1.62 -24.62
N VAL A 323 9.69 2.68 -23.81
CA VAL A 323 9.83 2.63 -22.35
C VAL A 323 8.46 2.61 -21.68
N TYR A 324 8.27 1.70 -20.74
CA TYR A 324 7.06 1.67 -19.91
C TYR A 324 7.03 2.82 -18.92
N GLN A 325 5.89 3.49 -18.86
CA GLN A 325 5.56 4.46 -17.83
C GLN A 325 4.05 4.51 -17.60
N GLY A 326 3.57 5.27 -16.62
CA GLY A 326 2.13 5.33 -16.39
C GLY A 326 1.70 6.11 -15.15
N ILE A 327 0.44 5.93 -14.80
CA ILE A 327 -0.23 6.64 -13.71
C ILE A 327 -0.94 5.67 -12.77
N CYS A 328 -0.83 5.93 -11.47
CA CYS A 328 -1.64 5.25 -10.46
C CYS A 328 -2.77 6.15 -9.92
N PHE A 329 -3.88 5.51 -9.54
CA PHE A 329 -5.06 6.12 -8.92
C PHE A 329 -5.52 5.27 -7.73
N PRO A 330 -6.18 5.87 -6.71
CA PRO A 330 -6.99 5.08 -5.77
C PRO A 330 -8.07 4.29 -6.51
N PHE A 331 -8.55 3.20 -5.91
CA PHE A 331 -9.58 2.37 -6.54
C PHE A 331 -10.62 1.85 -5.55
N ARG A 332 -10.18 1.09 -4.53
CA ARG A 332 -11.09 0.58 -3.50
C ARG A 332 -10.39 0.43 -2.15
N GLU A 333 -10.94 1.05 -1.11
CA GLU A 333 -10.50 0.92 0.28
C GLU A 333 -11.54 0.15 1.14
N GLY A 334 -11.26 -0.05 2.43
CA GLY A 334 -12.24 -0.63 3.36
C GLY A 334 -12.31 -2.16 3.35
N PHE A 335 -11.24 -2.82 2.90
CA PHE A 335 -11.02 -4.24 3.14
C PHE A 335 -10.80 -4.50 4.65
N SER A 336 -11.30 -5.63 5.17
CA SER A 336 -11.25 -5.93 6.61
C SER A 336 -9.85 -6.12 7.20
N SER A 337 -8.85 -6.46 6.37
CA SER A 337 -7.47 -6.74 6.80
C SER A 337 -6.47 -6.36 5.69
N GLY A 338 -5.18 -6.60 5.88
CA GLY A 338 -4.15 -6.18 4.93
C GLY A 338 -4.17 -6.99 3.64
N VAL A 339 -4.40 -6.36 2.49
CA VAL A 339 -4.48 -7.04 1.18
C VAL A 339 -3.13 -7.65 0.82
N LEU A 340 -3.10 -8.96 0.55
CA LEU A 340 -1.86 -9.66 0.18
C LEU A 340 -1.96 -10.42 -1.15
N ARG A 341 -3.09 -11.06 -1.45
CA ARG A 341 -3.27 -11.87 -2.68
C ARG A 341 -4.61 -11.61 -3.33
N MET A 342 -4.63 -11.63 -4.66
CA MET A 342 -5.81 -11.33 -5.45
C MET A 342 -5.94 -12.29 -6.62
N ARG A 343 -7.12 -12.90 -6.82
CA ARG A 343 -7.37 -13.78 -7.96
C ARG A 343 -8.76 -13.62 -8.53
N TRP A 344 -8.84 -13.62 -9.86
CA TRP A 344 -10.10 -13.63 -10.58
C TRP A 344 -10.65 -15.06 -10.63
N SER A 345 -11.94 -15.20 -10.36
CA SER A 345 -12.70 -16.40 -10.72
C SER A 345 -13.20 -16.32 -12.17
N LYS A 346 -13.72 -17.43 -12.73
CA LYS A 346 -14.27 -17.44 -14.10
C LYS A 346 -15.44 -16.46 -14.29
N ASP A 347 -16.19 -16.16 -13.22
CA ASP A 347 -17.31 -15.21 -13.25
C ASP A 347 -16.88 -13.73 -13.15
N LYS A 348 -15.58 -13.46 -13.08
CA LYS A 348 -14.97 -12.12 -12.95
C LYS A 348 -15.24 -11.45 -11.61
N THR A 349 -15.54 -12.23 -10.57
CA THR A 349 -15.40 -11.80 -9.17
C THR A 349 -13.94 -11.88 -8.78
N LEU A 350 -13.42 -10.80 -8.19
CA LEU A 350 -12.07 -10.77 -7.62
C LEU A 350 -12.13 -11.27 -6.17
N TYR A 351 -11.38 -12.31 -5.86
CA TYR A 351 -11.16 -12.77 -4.49
C TYR A 351 -9.91 -12.11 -3.93
N VAL A 352 -10.01 -11.57 -2.72
CA VAL A 352 -8.99 -10.78 -2.05
C VAL A 352 -8.66 -11.44 -0.72
N GLY A 353 -7.47 -12.02 -0.64
CA GLY A 353 -6.93 -12.67 0.55
C GLY A 353 -6.07 -11.71 1.36
N MET A 354 -6.27 -11.73 2.67
CA MET A 354 -5.72 -10.72 3.56
C MET A 354 -5.08 -11.28 4.82
N THR A 355 -4.12 -10.54 5.38
CA THR A 355 -3.45 -10.85 6.64
C THR A 355 -2.82 -9.62 7.29
N ASN A 356 -2.89 -9.58 8.62
CA ASN A 356 -2.15 -8.66 9.50
C ASN A 356 -1.05 -9.37 10.28
N ARG A 357 -0.76 -10.64 9.95
CA ARG A 357 0.28 -11.41 10.62
C ARG A 357 1.65 -10.84 10.28
N GLY A 358 2.28 -10.21 11.27
CA GLY A 358 3.63 -9.66 11.18
C GLY A 358 3.65 -8.14 11.10
N TRP A 359 2.72 -7.55 10.36
CA TRP A 359 2.56 -6.10 10.21
C TRP A 359 1.09 -5.72 10.28
N ALA A 360 0.76 -4.69 11.06
CA ALA A 360 -0.62 -4.23 11.16
C ALA A 360 -1.04 -3.49 9.90
N SER A 361 -2.36 -3.41 9.69
CA SER A 361 -2.95 -2.65 8.60
C SER A 361 -4.10 -1.76 9.08
N THR A 362 -4.68 -1.03 8.13
CA THR A 362 -5.86 -0.20 8.37
C THR A 362 -7.08 -1.04 8.70
N GLY A 363 -7.25 -2.16 8.00
CA GLY A 363 -8.20 -3.20 8.32
C GLY A 363 -7.92 -3.83 9.70
N LYS A 364 -8.98 -4.01 10.49
CA LYS A 364 -8.88 -4.40 11.90
C LYS A 364 -8.84 -5.89 12.13
N GLU A 365 -9.31 -6.68 11.17
CA GLU A 365 -9.33 -8.13 11.30
C GLU A 365 -7.91 -8.72 11.18
N PRO A 366 -7.59 -9.78 11.93
CA PRO A 366 -6.27 -10.39 11.89
C PRO A 366 -5.93 -11.01 10.52
N TYR A 367 -6.96 -11.45 9.79
CA TYR A 367 -6.91 -11.98 8.43
C TYR A 367 -8.32 -11.94 7.86
N GLY A 368 -8.45 -12.15 6.55
CA GLY A 368 -9.76 -12.22 5.90
C GLY A 368 -9.70 -12.78 4.49
N LEU A 369 -10.88 -13.09 3.97
CA LEU A 369 -11.10 -13.44 2.57
C LEU A 369 -12.39 -12.74 2.11
N GLU A 370 -12.26 -11.83 1.16
CA GLU A 370 -13.37 -11.03 0.65
C GLU A 370 -13.50 -11.16 -0.87
N ARG A 371 -14.68 -10.82 -1.37
CA ARG A 371 -15.01 -10.74 -2.79
C ARG A 371 -15.22 -9.29 -3.16
N LEU A 372 -14.62 -8.86 -4.27
CA LEU A 372 -14.90 -7.58 -4.90
C LEU A 372 -15.66 -7.80 -6.20
N ARG A 373 -16.86 -7.21 -6.28
CA ARG A 373 -17.76 -7.31 -7.45
C ARG A 373 -18.10 -5.93 -7.99
N TRP A 374 -18.08 -5.79 -9.31
CA TRP A 374 -18.58 -4.58 -9.95
C TRP A 374 -20.12 -4.57 -9.92
N SER A 375 -20.72 -3.46 -9.52
CA SER A 375 -22.17 -3.27 -9.42
C SER A 375 -22.90 -3.13 -10.76
N GLY A 376 -22.14 -3.03 -11.87
CA GLY A 376 -22.66 -2.67 -13.19
C GLY A 376 -22.77 -1.16 -13.43
N LYS A 377 -22.49 -0.32 -12.42
CA LYS A 377 -22.49 1.15 -12.57
C LYS A 377 -21.10 1.66 -12.92
N VAL A 378 -21.00 2.53 -13.92
CA VAL A 378 -19.73 3.18 -14.27
C VAL A 378 -19.49 4.37 -13.34
N PRO A 379 -18.36 4.44 -12.60
CA PRO A 379 -18.00 5.63 -11.82
C PRO A 379 -17.56 6.76 -12.74
N PHE A 380 -17.69 8.02 -12.32
CA PHE A 380 -17.11 9.15 -13.07
C PHE A 380 -15.68 9.38 -12.59
N GLU A 381 -14.70 9.07 -13.44
CA GLU A 381 -13.28 9.05 -13.10
C GLU A 381 -12.39 9.42 -14.29
N MET A 382 -11.11 9.68 -14.01
CA MET A 382 -10.04 9.61 -15.00
C MET A 382 -9.81 8.15 -15.37
N GLN A 383 -10.22 7.73 -16.57
CA GLN A 383 -10.00 6.38 -17.07
C GLN A 383 -8.51 6.12 -17.33
N LYS A 384 -7.84 7.06 -17.99
CA LYS A 384 -6.40 6.99 -18.29
C LYS A 384 -5.84 8.40 -18.50
N VAL A 385 -4.54 8.54 -18.32
CA VAL A 385 -3.80 9.76 -18.65
C VAL A 385 -2.65 9.36 -19.55
N ASN A 386 -2.56 10.02 -20.71
CA ASN A 386 -1.48 9.83 -21.68
C ASN A 386 -0.62 11.09 -21.74
N ILE A 387 0.71 10.94 -21.81
CA ILE A 387 1.61 12.08 -22.02
C ILE A 387 1.61 12.52 -23.48
N ASN A 388 1.78 13.82 -23.71
CA ASN A 388 2.03 14.46 -25.00
C ASN A 388 3.35 15.25 -24.90
N ALA A 389 3.87 15.68 -26.04
CA ALA A 389 5.07 16.53 -26.08
C ALA A 389 4.92 17.83 -25.28
N ASP A 390 3.69 18.29 -25.03
CA ASP A 390 3.37 19.60 -24.43
C ASP A 390 2.41 19.50 -23.24
N GLY A 391 2.22 18.32 -22.66
CA GLY A 391 1.33 18.13 -21.52
C GLY A 391 0.71 16.73 -21.44
N PHE A 392 -0.56 16.65 -21.07
CA PHE A 392 -1.25 15.39 -20.83
C PHE A 392 -2.63 15.37 -21.49
N THR A 393 -3.10 14.19 -21.87
CA THR A 393 -4.50 13.97 -22.26
C THR A 393 -5.15 13.05 -21.25
N ILE A 394 -6.17 13.56 -20.56
CA ILE A 394 -7.00 12.79 -19.64
C ILE A 394 -8.19 12.26 -20.44
N THR A 395 -8.40 10.95 -20.42
CA THR A 395 -9.65 10.33 -20.87
C THR A 395 -10.52 10.03 -19.64
N PHE A 396 -11.78 10.43 -19.67
CA PHE A 396 -12.75 10.20 -18.59
C PHE A 396 -13.64 9.01 -18.91
N THR A 397 -14.16 8.36 -17.87
CA THR A 397 -15.11 7.24 -17.99
C THR A 397 -16.51 7.68 -18.44
N GLN A 398 -16.83 8.97 -18.32
CA GLN A 398 -18.13 9.56 -18.70
C GLN A 398 -17.93 10.99 -19.24
N PRO A 399 -18.88 11.52 -20.04
CA PRO A 399 -18.79 12.86 -20.59
C PRO A 399 -18.69 13.96 -19.52
N VAL A 400 -17.72 14.86 -19.68
CA VAL A 400 -17.50 16.02 -18.81
C VAL A 400 -18.40 17.20 -19.18
N ASP A 401 -18.73 18.05 -18.21
CA ASP A 401 -19.23 19.39 -18.51
C ASP A 401 -18.11 20.22 -19.14
N ARG A 402 -18.31 20.60 -20.41
CA ARG A 402 -17.29 21.28 -21.22
C ARG A 402 -16.79 22.57 -20.58
N ARG A 403 -17.66 23.33 -19.89
CA ARG A 403 -17.25 24.59 -19.27
C ARG A 403 -16.29 24.35 -18.11
N SER A 404 -16.62 23.44 -17.20
CA SER A 404 -15.74 23.06 -16.10
C SER A 404 -14.41 22.48 -16.57
N ALA A 405 -14.45 21.60 -17.58
CA ALA A 405 -13.27 20.93 -18.10
C ALA A 405 -12.39 21.83 -18.99
N ALA A 406 -12.94 22.87 -19.62
CA ALA A 406 -12.13 23.80 -20.42
C ALA A 406 -11.42 24.87 -19.57
N ASP A 407 -11.73 24.96 -18.27
CA ASP A 407 -11.13 25.91 -17.35
C ASP A 407 -9.79 25.37 -16.81
N PRO A 408 -8.64 26.01 -17.09
CA PRO A 408 -7.36 25.58 -16.57
C PRO A 408 -7.31 25.55 -15.03
N ASP A 409 -8.08 26.39 -14.34
CA ASP A 409 -8.12 26.42 -12.87
C ASP A 409 -8.85 25.20 -12.27
N SER A 410 -9.50 24.38 -13.11
CA SER A 410 -10.05 23.09 -12.69
C SER A 410 -8.98 22.02 -12.45
N TYR A 411 -7.72 22.32 -12.76
CA TYR A 411 -6.59 21.41 -12.75
C TYR A 411 -5.45 21.96 -11.88
N ALA A 412 -4.74 21.08 -11.20
CA ALA A 412 -3.50 21.42 -10.53
C ALA A 412 -2.48 20.31 -10.74
N ILE A 413 -1.25 20.68 -11.12
CA ILE A 413 -0.16 19.72 -11.33
C ILE A 413 1.01 20.13 -10.44
N THR A 414 1.53 19.16 -9.69
CA THR A 414 2.76 19.31 -8.91
C THR A 414 3.65 18.13 -9.21
N ASP A 415 4.91 18.37 -9.55
CA ASP A 415 5.86 17.29 -9.79
C ASP A 415 6.95 17.22 -8.72
N PHE A 416 7.51 16.03 -8.51
CA PHE A 416 8.55 15.73 -7.53
C PHE A 416 9.28 14.44 -7.91
N THR A 417 10.40 14.15 -7.27
CA THR A 417 11.14 12.89 -7.44
C THR A 417 11.64 12.36 -6.09
N TYR A 418 12.39 11.24 -6.11
CA TYR A 418 12.93 10.58 -4.92
C TYR A 418 14.42 10.35 -5.05
N LYS A 419 15.14 10.48 -3.94
CA LYS A 419 16.56 10.13 -3.88
C LYS A 419 16.73 8.62 -3.97
N TYR A 420 17.86 8.19 -4.51
CA TYR A 420 18.30 6.81 -4.50
C TYR A 420 19.54 6.66 -3.61
N HIS A 421 19.37 6.04 -2.43
CA HIS A 421 20.41 5.94 -1.41
C HIS A 421 20.12 4.81 -0.41
N HIS A 422 21.11 4.43 0.40
CA HIS A 422 21.00 3.36 1.39
C HIS A 422 20.06 3.62 2.58
N LEU A 423 19.72 4.89 2.88
CA LEU A 423 18.79 5.20 3.98
C LEU A 423 17.36 4.73 3.65
N TYR A 424 16.56 4.53 4.69
CA TYR A 424 15.20 4.01 4.56
C TYR A 424 14.23 5.04 3.97
N GLY A 425 13.68 4.79 2.80
CA GLY A 425 12.71 5.65 2.14
C GLY A 425 13.32 6.92 1.55
N SER A 426 12.50 7.83 1.04
CA SER A 426 12.89 9.18 0.64
C SER A 426 11.67 10.09 0.71
N PRO A 427 11.78 11.32 1.24
CA PRO A 427 10.77 12.33 0.97
C PRO A 427 10.62 12.57 -0.53
N ALA A 428 9.48 13.13 -0.92
CA ALA A 428 9.36 13.83 -2.18
C ALA A 428 10.34 15.02 -2.18
N ILE A 429 11.21 15.10 -3.19
CA ILE A 429 12.20 16.16 -3.35
C ILE A 429 11.98 16.91 -4.66
N ASN A 430 12.59 18.10 -4.75
CA ASN A 430 12.52 18.99 -5.92
C ASN A 430 11.09 19.29 -6.37
N THR A 431 10.18 19.42 -5.40
CA THR A 431 8.77 19.65 -5.65
C THR A 431 8.54 20.99 -6.36
N GLN A 432 7.85 20.99 -7.49
CA GLN A 432 7.49 22.21 -8.22
C GLN A 432 6.05 22.16 -8.72
N THR A 433 5.37 23.30 -8.67
CA THR A 433 4.05 23.47 -9.28
C THR A 433 4.20 23.68 -10.78
N ARG A 434 3.35 23.02 -11.56
CA ARG A 434 3.30 23.14 -13.02
C ARG A 434 2.03 23.87 -13.45
N THR A 435 2.20 24.85 -14.32
CA THR A 435 1.10 25.68 -14.83
C THR A 435 0.39 24.94 -15.96
N VAL A 436 -0.91 24.71 -15.80
CA VAL A 436 -1.80 24.37 -16.92
C VAL A 436 -2.24 25.69 -17.55
N TYR A 437 -1.76 26.02 -18.74
CA TYR A 437 -2.05 27.32 -19.36
C TYR A 437 -3.17 27.25 -20.41
N LYS A 438 -3.54 26.04 -20.84
CA LYS A 438 -4.61 25.81 -21.81
C LYS A 438 -5.20 24.41 -21.61
N VAL A 439 -6.51 24.29 -21.83
CA VAL A 439 -7.20 23.00 -21.91
C VAL A 439 -8.06 22.92 -23.16
N GLU A 440 -7.98 21.79 -23.86
CA GLU A 440 -8.83 21.48 -25.01
C GLU A 440 -9.70 20.26 -24.70
N VAL A 441 -11.03 20.43 -24.81
CA VAL A 441 -12.00 19.36 -24.56
C VAL A 441 -12.46 18.74 -25.89
N SER A 442 -12.36 17.42 -26.01
CA SER A 442 -12.77 16.66 -27.21
C SER A 442 -14.25 16.86 -27.53
N GLN A 443 -14.65 16.61 -28.79
CA GLN A 443 -16.04 16.85 -29.24
C GLN A 443 -17.08 16.01 -28.48
N ASP A 444 -16.74 14.77 -28.12
CA ASP A 444 -17.56 13.85 -27.34
C ASP A 444 -17.57 14.14 -25.82
N ASN A 445 -16.78 15.14 -25.39
CA ASN A 445 -16.54 15.49 -23.99
C ASN A 445 -15.95 14.33 -23.15
N LEU A 446 -15.29 13.35 -23.77
CA LEU A 446 -14.63 12.26 -23.04
C LEU A 446 -13.15 12.52 -22.77
N GLN A 447 -12.57 13.58 -23.34
CA GLN A 447 -11.16 13.90 -23.15
C GLN A 447 -10.93 15.38 -22.86
N ALA A 448 -9.95 15.64 -22.01
CA ALA A 448 -9.36 16.96 -21.80
C ALA A 448 -7.84 16.87 -22.03
N ARG A 449 -7.35 17.60 -23.03
CA ARG A 449 -5.91 17.78 -23.28
C ARG A 449 -5.44 19.02 -22.50
N LEU A 450 -4.57 18.79 -21.53
CA LEU A 450 -3.93 19.80 -20.71
C LEU A 450 -2.60 20.17 -21.37
N PHE A 451 -2.38 21.46 -21.58
CA PHE A 451 -1.09 21.98 -22.00
C PHE A 451 -0.33 22.49 -20.78
N VAL A 452 0.87 21.98 -20.58
CA VAL A 452 1.64 22.12 -19.34
C VAL A 452 3.07 22.56 -19.68
N GLU A 453 3.57 23.59 -19.01
CA GLU A 453 4.95 24.02 -19.18
C GLU A 453 5.90 23.26 -18.25
N GLY A 454 7.11 22.96 -18.75
CA GLY A 454 8.22 22.46 -17.93
C GLY A 454 8.04 21.04 -17.41
N LEU A 455 7.53 20.11 -18.23
CA LEU A 455 7.57 18.68 -17.92
C LEU A 455 9.02 18.21 -17.76
N ARG A 456 9.27 17.34 -16.77
CA ARG A 456 10.61 16.83 -16.46
C ARG A 456 10.67 15.30 -16.54
N HIS A 457 11.75 14.80 -17.14
CA HIS A 457 12.07 13.37 -17.16
C HIS A 457 12.50 12.90 -15.77
N GLY A 458 12.08 11.70 -15.35
CA GLY A 458 12.40 11.13 -14.03
C GLY A 458 11.53 11.66 -12.88
N TYR A 459 10.49 12.44 -13.17
CA TYR A 459 9.61 13.04 -12.17
C TYR A 459 8.22 12.41 -12.17
N VAL A 460 7.63 12.34 -10.97
CA VAL A 460 6.23 11.99 -10.74
C VAL A 460 5.41 13.27 -10.75
N ASN A 461 4.29 13.28 -11.46
CA ASN A 461 3.35 14.39 -11.55
C ASN A 461 2.07 14.00 -10.81
N GLU A 462 1.82 14.65 -9.67
CA GLU A 462 0.50 14.67 -9.03
C GLU A 462 -0.45 15.51 -9.90
N ILE A 463 -1.42 14.85 -10.54
CA ILE A 463 -2.43 15.49 -11.38
C ILE A 463 -3.76 15.49 -10.63
N LYS A 464 -4.18 16.68 -10.20
CA LYS A 464 -5.45 16.93 -9.49
C LYS A 464 -6.45 17.57 -10.45
N VAL A 465 -7.70 17.10 -10.41
CA VAL A 465 -8.81 17.58 -11.26
C VAL A 465 -10.06 18.01 -10.46
N PRO A 466 -9.92 18.80 -9.38
CA PRO A 466 -11.00 19.07 -8.44
C PRO A 466 -12.16 19.90 -9.02
N GLY A 467 -11.92 20.69 -10.08
CA GLY A 467 -12.92 21.54 -10.70
C GLY A 467 -13.75 20.87 -11.79
N VAL A 468 -13.27 19.75 -12.34
CA VAL A 468 -13.94 19.04 -13.44
C VAL A 468 -15.19 18.32 -12.94
N LYS A 469 -16.28 18.48 -13.68
CA LYS A 469 -17.55 17.82 -13.41
C LYS A 469 -18.03 17.03 -14.60
N SER A 470 -18.91 16.06 -14.36
CA SER A 470 -19.67 15.40 -15.41
C SER A 470 -20.79 16.31 -15.94
N THR A 471 -21.39 15.92 -17.07
CA THR A 471 -22.56 16.60 -17.64
C THR A 471 -23.78 16.66 -16.71
N ASP A 472 -23.88 15.75 -15.74
CA ASP A 472 -24.89 15.74 -14.67
C ASP A 472 -24.38 16.34 -13.35
N ASN A 473 -23.32 17.16 -13.41
CA ASN A 473 -22.77 17.95 -12.29
C ASN A 473 -22.25 17.11 -11.10
N ARG A 474 -21.84 15.87 -11.34
CA ARG A 474 -21.11 15.04 -10.36
C ARG A 474 -19.61 15.37 -10.39
N ARG A 475 -18.97 15.27 -9.23
CA ARG A 475 -17.50 15.30 -9.11
C ARG A 475 -16.94 13.93 -9.41
N LEU A 476 -15.65 13.87 -9.76
CA LEU A 476 -14.96 12.59 -9.89
C LEU A 476 -15.00 11.83 -8.57
N LEU A 477 -15.11 10.50 -8.65
CA LEU A 477 -14.96 9.62 -7.50
C LEU A 477 -13.54 9.73 -6.93
N HIS A 478 -12.54 9.64 -7.81
CA HIS A 478 -11.14 9.90 -7.51
C HIS A 478 -10.63 11.04 -8.41
N SER A 479 -10.27 12.17 -7.78
CA SER A 479 -9.86 13.39 -8.49
C SER A 479 -8.34 13.60 -8.57
N THR A 480 -7.54 12.59 -8.21
CA THR A 480 -6.08 12.70 -8.16
C THR A 480 -5.44 11.42 -8.72
N GLY A 481 -4.38 11.57 -9.50
CA GLY A 481 -3.50 10.46 -9.89
C GLY A 481 -2.04 10.90 -9.97
N TYR A 482 -1.12 9.94 -9.96
CA TYR A 482 0.33 10.18 -9.91
C TYR A 482 1.02 9.57 -11.13
N TYR A 483 1.34 10.41 -12.13
CA TYR A 483 1.93 9.99 -13.40
C TYR A 483 3.46 10.02 -13.32
N THR A 484 4.14 8.92 -13.63
CA THR A 484 5.62 8.87 -13.70
C THR A 484 6.08 9.12 -15.13
N ILE A 485 6.96 10.12 -15.33
CA ILE A 485 7.55 10.42 -16.65
C ILE A 485 8.94 9.80 -16.71
N ASN A 486 9.15 8.83 -17.59
CA ASN A 486 10.48 8.35 -17.96
C ASN A 486 10.93 8.93 -19.32
N GLU A 487 9.98 9.13 -20.23
CA GLU A 487 10.17 9.62 -21.60
C GLU A 487 9.05 10.62 -21.96
N ILE A 488 9.41 11.67 -22.71
CA ILE A 488 8.47 12.65 -23.27
C ILE A 488 8.45 12.48 -24.80
N PRO A 489 7.28 12.33 -25.45
CA PRO A 489 7.21 12.14 -26.89
C PRO A 489 7.85 13.29 -27.67
N GLY A 490 8.78 12.97 -28.57
CA GLY A 490 9.40 13.94 -29.48
C GLY A 490 10.31 14.98 -28.81
N GLN A 491 10.67 14.77 -27.55
CA GLN A 491 11.70 15.57 -26.86
C GLN A 491 12.91 14.69 -26.56
N ASP A 492 14.09 15.22 -26.84
CA ASP A 492 15.32 14.66 -26.30
C ASP A 492 15.41 15.03 -24.81
N MET A 493 16.00 14.15 -24.00
CA MET A 493 16.19 14.44 -22.59
C MET A 493 17.12 15.63 -22.39
N ASP A 494 16.68 16.58 -21.56
CA ASP A 494 17.57 17.60 -21.03
C ASP A 494 18.38 17.00 -19.88
N MET A 495 19.67 16.78 -20.09
CA MET A 495 20.61 16.16 -19.13
C MET A 495 21.04 17.13 -18.02
N ALA A 496 20.26 18.18 -17.76
CA ALA A 496 20.51 19.06 -16.64
C ALA A 496 20.35 18.25 -15.34
N HIS A 497 21.46 17.92 -14.69
CA HIS A 497 21.45 17.44 -13.33
C HIS A 497 20.90 18.55 -12.45
N ASP A 498 19.66 18.40 -12.00
CA ASP A 498 19.15 19.17 -10.88
C ASP A 498 20.09 18.85 -9.70
N ASP A 499 20.67 19.88 -9.09
CA ASP A 499 21.57 19.69 -7.97
C ASP A 499 20.78 19.18 -6.76
N HIS A 500 20.66 17.85 -6.63
CA HIS A 500 19.95 17.18 -5.53
C HIS A 500 20.72 17.28 -4.20
N THR A 501 21.85 18.01 -4.17
CA THR A 501 22.68 18.26 -2.98
C THR A 501 22.01 19.17 -1.95
N SER A 502 20.74 19.54 -2.14
CA SER A 502 19.89 19.89 -1.00
C SER A 502 19.76 18.64 -0.11
N GLY A 503 20.74 18.53 0.78
CA GLY A 503 20.86 17.51 1.81
C GLY A 503 19.73 17.67 2.82
N ILE A 504 18.51 17.36 2.42
CA ILE A 504 17.63 16.64 3.32
C ILE A 504 18.27 15.24 3.39
N GLN A 505 19.25 15.10 4.27
CA GLN A 505 19.47 13.84 4.99
C GLN A 505 18.12 13.43 5.59
N PHE A 506 17.96 12.19 6.03
CA PHE A 506 16.95 11.85 7.04
C PHE A 506 17.25 12.54 8.39
N ASN A 507 17.57 13.83 8.33
CA ASN A 507 17.54 14.71 9.47
C ASN A 507 16.07 14.79 9.81
N GLU A 508 15.74 14.29 11.00
CA GLU A 508 14.70 14.88 11.84
C GLU A 508 14.40 16.30 11.35
N VAL A 509 13.25 16.49 10.70
CA VAL A 509 12.87 17.84 10.24
C VAL A 509 12.63 18.61 11.52
N ASP A 510 13.54 19.47 11.96
CA ASP A 510 13.43 20.11 13.27
C ASP A 510 12.24 21.09 13.31
N ILE A 511 11.05 20.56 13.58
CA ILE A 511 9.80 21.31 13.60
C ILE A 511 9.86 22.33 14.73
N GLN A 512 9.98 23.60 14.34
CA GLN A 512 9.86 24.73 15.24
C GLN A 512 8.39 25.01 15.49
N SER A 513 7.95 24.81 16.74
CA SER A 513 6.56 24.96 17.14
C SER A 513 6.47 25.40 18.59
N PRO A 514 5.55 26.31 18.96
CA PRO A 514 5.31 26.64 20.36
C PRO A 514 4.81 25.45 21.18
N LYS A 515 4.32 24.40 20.51
CA LYS A 515 3.86 23.13 21.11
C LYS A 515 5.00 22.10 21.27
N ARG A 516 6.23 22.45 20.87
CA ARG A 516 7.45 21.63 21.02
C ARG A 516 8.58 22.48 21.62
N VAL A 517 8.69 22.44 22.94
CA VAL A 517 9.74 23.14 23.68
C VAL A 517 10.85 22.16 24.03
N THR A 518 12.02 22.26 23.40
CA THR A 518 13.14 21.30 23.54
C THR A 518 14.21 21.71 24.55
N LYS A 519 14.16 22.97 25.00
CA LYS A 519 14.99 23.48 26.09
C LYS A 519 14.12 23.62 27.33
N MET A 520 14.64 23.19 28.48
CA MET A 520 13.93 23.37 29.74
C MET A 520 13.68 24.87 29.97
N PRO A 521 12.44 25.29 30.30
CA PRO A 521 12.15 26.68 30.61
C PRO A 521 13.00 27.18 31.79
N ASP A 522 13.53 28.40 31.69
CA ASP A 522 14.42 28.98 32.70
C ASP A 522 13.74 29.13 34.07
N GLU A 523 12.41 29.29 34.09
CA GLU A 523 11.61 29.32 35.33
C GLU A 523 11.55 27.96 36.07
N TRP A 524 11.97 26.86 35.46
CA TRP A 524 11.98 25.52 36.09
C TRP A 524 13.29 25.29 36.85
N VAL A 525 13.56 26.15 37.84
CA VAL A 525 14.80 26.15 38.62
C VAL A 525 15.07 24.82 39.35
N ASP A 526 14.01 24.10 39.74
CA ASP A 526 14.10 22.79 40.40
C ASP A 526 14.03 21.60 39.41
N GLY A 527 14.05 21.87 38.11
CA GLY A 527 13.83 20.88 37.06
C GLY A 527 12.35 20.52 36.85
N PRO A 528 12.07 19.51 36.00
CA PRO A 528 10.71 18.99 35.82
C PRO A 528 10.23 18.25 37.07
N ASP A 529 8.93 18.35 37.37
CA ASP A 529 8.30 17.60 38.47
C ASP A 529 8.26 16.10 38.17
N GLN A 530 8.23 15.73 36.87
CA GLN A 530 8.26 14.35 36.41
C GLN A 530 8.96 14.23 35.05
N THR A 531 9.79 13.19 34.90
CA THR A 531 10.32 12.78 33.60
C THR A 531 9.65 11.49 33.17
N VAL A 532 9.14 11.45 31.94
CA VAL A 532 8.52 10.28 31.32
C VAL A 532 9.35 9.92 30.10
N THR A 533 9.78 8.66 30.01
CA THR A 533 10.50 8.13 28.85
C THR A 533 9.62 7.10 28.18
N ILE A 534 9.40 7.25 26.88
CA ILE A 534 8.62 6.33 26.04
C ILE A 534 9.52 5.84 24.93
N GLY A 535 9.62 4.52 24.76
CA GLY A 535 10.29 3.86 23.66
C GLY A 535 9.31 3.40 22.58
N THR A 536 9.79 3.19 21.36
CA THR A 536 9.06 2.48 20.30
C THR A 536 9.40 0.99 20.32
N LEU A 537 8.47 0.16 19.84
CA LEU A 537 8.61 -1.29 19.71
C LEU A 537 8.24 -1.71 18.27
N PRO A 538 8.84 -2.81 17.75
CA PRO A 538 8.43 -3.39 16.48
C PRO A 538 6.93 -3.64 16.41
N GLY A 539 6.35 -3.47 15.22
CA GLY A 539 4.91 -3.60 15.01
C GLY A 539 4.11 -2.36 15.39
N MET A 540 4.71 -1.17 15.28
CA MET A 540 4.06 0.14 15.48
C MET A 540 3.42 0.28 16.88
N GLN A 541 4.21 0.12 17.93
CA GLN A 541 3.74 0.28 19.31
C GLN A 541 4.68 1.17 20.12
N TYR A 542 4.12 1.84 21.13
CA TYR A 542 4.91 2.38 22.23
C TYR A 542 5.12 1.31 23.29
N ASP A 543 6.28 1.31 23.96
CA ASP A 543 6.54 0.47 25.14
C ASP A 543 5.66 0.85 26.35
N THR A 544 5.15 2.07 26.34
CA THR A 544 4.32 2.68 27.38
C THR A 544 2.93 2.91 26.82
N LYS A 545 1.92 2.24 27.39
CA LYS A 545 0.51 2.37 26.97
C LYS A 545 -0.25 3.44 27.73
N GLU A 546 0.14 3.70 28.97
CA GLU A 546 -0.43 4.75 29.78
C GLU A 546 0.56 5.28 30.82
N PHE A 547 0.40 6.54 31.19
CA PHE A 547 1.09 7.13 32.34
C PHE A 547 0.22 8.21 33.01
N THR A 548 0.53 8.53 34.27
CA THR A 548 -0.22 9.51 35.07
C THR A 548 0.64 10.72 35.38
N VAL A 549 0.04 11.91 35.33
CA VAL A 549 0.64 13.20 35.69
C VAL A 549 -0.35 14.04 36.51
N LYS A 550 0.15 14.98 37.31
CA LYS A 550 -0.71 15.94 38.02
C LYS A 550 -1.04 17.14 37.13
N ALA A 551 -2.25 17.68 37.25
CA ALA A 551 -2.65 18.90 36.57
C ALA A 551 -1.65 20.04 36.85
N GLY A 552 -1.22 20.74 35.80
CA GLY A 552 -0.26 21.86 35.88
C GLY A 552 1.21 21.48 36.18
N SER A 553 1.51 20.19 36.42
CA SER A 553 2.87 19.76 36.72
C SER A 553 3.82 19.91 35.52
N ARG A 554 5.09 20.19 35.81
CA ARG A 554 6.17 20.38 34.84
C ARG A 554 6.68 19.02 34.37
N ILE A 555 6.47 18.69 33.11
CA ILE A 555 6.82 17.40 32.53
C ILE A 555 7.99 17.54 31.57
N LYS A 556 8.97 16.63 31.70
CA LYS A 556 9.92 16.31 30.63
C LYS A 556 9.50 14.99 30.00
N LEU A 557 9.18 14.99 28.72
CA LEU A 557 8.89 13.77 27.96
C LEU A 557 10.06 13.48 27.03
N ILE A 558 10.54 12.24 27.04
CA ILE A 558 11.58 11.74 26.14
C ILE A 558 10.95 10.64 25.28
N LEU A 559 11.02 10.79 23.97
CA LEU A 559 10.72 9.72 23.02
C LEU A 559 12.04 9.15 22.50
N ASN A 560 12.22 7.83 22.65
CA ASN A 560 13.34 7.08 22.07
C ASN A 560 12.80 6.20 20.95
N ASN A 561 13.42 6.24 19.78
CA ASN A 561 13.02 5.43 18.63
C ASN A 561 14.08 4.37 18.28
N PRO A 562 14.14 3.22 18.98
CA PRO A 562 14.99 2.10 18.59
C PRO A 562 14.42 1.26 17.42
N ASP A 563 13.24 1.60 16.89
CA ASP A 563 12.58 0.92 15.76
C ASP A 563 13.19 1.34 14.41
N ASP A 564 12.92 0.54 13.37
CA ASP A 564 13.38 0.71 11.99
C ASP A 564 12.45 1.63 11.17
N MET A 565 11.34 2.07 11.76
CA MET A 565 10.38 3.01 11.16
C MET A 565 10.47 4.38 11.83
N MET A 566 10.02 5.41 11.12
CA MET A 566 9.92 6.76 11.68
C MET A 566 8.71 6.86 12.60
N HIS A 567 8.89 7.54 13.74
CA HIS A 567 7.84 7.70 14.74
C HIS A 567 7.86 9.09 15.37
N ASN A 568 6.69 9.64 15.61
CA ASN A 568 6.54 10.82 16.46
C ASN A 568 5.65 10.47 17.65
N LEU A 569 5.45 11.42 18.57
CA LEU A 569 4.45 11.34 19.62
C LEU A 569 3.74 12.68 19.72
N VAL A 570 2.44 12.67 19.45
CA VAL A 570 1.57 13.84 19.49
C VAL A 570 0.57 13.68 20.63
N ILE A 571 0.63 14.57 21.61
CA ILE A 571 -0.34 14.66 22.71
C ILE A 571 -1.52 15.49 22.24
N VAL A 572 -2.73 14.98 22.41
CA VAL A 572 -3.96 15.57 21.88
C VAL A 572 -5.02 15.80 22.95
N GLN A 573 -5.99 16.65 22.64
CA GLN A 573 -7.19 16.87 23.47
C GLN A 573 -7.98 15.56 23.69
N PRO A 574 -8.80 15.48 24.75
CA PRO A 574 -9.60 14.29 25.03
C PRO A 574 -10.54 13.94 23.88
N GLY A 575 -10.48 12.69 23.40
CA GLY A 575 -11.37 12.17 22.36
C GLY A 575 -11.02 12.55 20.91
N THR A 576 -9.86 13.15 20.64
CA THR A 576 -9.53 13.72 19.31
C THR A 576 -8.40 12.98 18.59
N ILE A 577 -8.00 11.78 19.04
CA ILE A 577 -6.92 11.01 18.41
C ILE A 577 -7.20 10.76 16.92
N ASP A 578 -8.38 10.22 16.60
CA ASP A 578 -8.68 9.81 15.23
C ASP A 578 -8.86 11.04 14.29
N GLU A 579 -9.37 12.16 14.81
CA GLU A 579 -9.43 13.45 14.08
C GLU A 579 -8.01 13.94 13.72
N VAL A 580 -7.11 13.99 14.70
CA VAL A 580 -5.73 14.44 14.49
C VAL A 580 -4.97 13.50 13.57
N ALA A 581 -5.20 12.19 13.68
CA ALA A 581 -4.62 11.19 12.78
C ALA A 581 -5.07 11.40 11.32
N GLN A 582 -6.36 11.67 11.10
CA GLN A 582 -6.86 11.97 9.75
C GLN A 582 -6.26 13.27 9.20
N LEU A 583 -6.21 14.33 10.00
CA LEU A 583 -5.59 15.59 9.61
C LEU A 583 -4.10 15.42 9.23
N ALA A 584 -3.39 14.51 9.89
CA ALA A 584 -2.01 14.17 9.57
C ALA A 584 -1.88 13.45 8.21
N ILE A 585 -2.79 12.53 7.91
CA ILE A 585 -2.88 11.86 6.60
C ILE A 585 -3.19 12.87 5.49
N ASP A 586 -4.12 13.80 5.76
CA ASP A 586 -4.57 14.82 4.80
C ASP A 586 -3.46 15.82 4.40
N LEU A 587 -2.32 15.84 5.12
CA LEU A 587 -1.14 16.63 4.73
C LEU A 587 -0.55 16.17 3.38
N GLY A 588 -0.78 14.92 2.98
CA GLY A 588 -0.30 14.36 1.71
C GLY A 588 1.20 14.53 1.51
N LEU A 589 1.62 15.05 0.34
CA LEU A 589 3.04 15.27 0.01
C LEU A 589 3.77 16.20 0.99
N LYS A 590 3.04 17.05 1.73
CA LYS A 590 3.63 17.97 2.74
C LYS A 590 3.80 17.31 4.11
N GLY A 591 3.32 16.07 4.28
CA GLY A 591 3.32 15.37 5.56
C GLY A 591 4.73 15.23 6.13
N GLN A 592 5.68 14.78 5.32
CA GLN A 592 7.05 14.57 5.75
C GLN A 592 7.75 15.88 6.15
N GLU A 593 7.58 16.96 5.39
CA GLU A 593 8.10 18.30 5.72
C GLU A 593 7.52 18.85 7.02
N LYS A 594 6.31 18.43 7.40
CA LYS A 594 5.63 18.83 8.64
C LYS A 594 5.78 17.81 9.77
N GLY A 595 6.61 16.77 9.60
CA GLY A 595 6.75 15.68 10.58
C GLY A 595 5.44 14.94 10.87
N TYR A 596 4.48 15.00 9.94
CA TYR A 596 3.09 14.55 10.08
C TYR A 596 2.36 15.15 11.29
N ILE A 597 2.70 16.37 11.68
CA ILE A 597 2.02 17.11 12.75
C ILE A 597 1.08 18.14 12.11
N PRO A 598 -0.25 17.93 12.16
CA PRO A 598 -1.20 18.86 11.57
C PRO A 598 -1.30 20.15 12.39
N GLU A 599 -1.54 21.27 11.69
CA GLU A 599 -1.87 22.53 12.34
C GLU A 599 -3.30 22.46 12.88
N SER A 600 -3.44 22.15 14.17
CA SER A 600 -4.73 22.00 14.85
C SER A 600 -4.65 22.40 16.32
N GLU A 601 -5.74 23.00 16.83
CA GLU A 601 -5.93 23.28 18.25
C GLU A 601 -6.08 22.00 19.09
N GLN A 602 -6.41 20.88 18.45
CA GLN A 602 -6.53 19.57 19.09
C GLN A 602 -5.17 18.98 19.47
N VAL A 603 -4.09 19.43 18.83
CA VAL A 603 -2.71 19.08 19.19
C VAL A 603 -2.29 19.95 20.37
N LEU A 604 -1.90 19.34 21.48
CA LEU A 604 -1.43 20.03 22.68
C LEU A 604 0.09 20.19 22.67
N PHE A 605 0.80 19.08 22.51
CA PHE A 605 2.26 19.00 22.51
C PHE A 605 2.71 17.93 21.52
N HIS A 606 3.93 18.03 21.01
CA HIS A 606 4.46 17.00 20.13
C HIS A 606 5.98 16.90 20.22
N THR A 607 6.50 15.70 20.01
CA THR A 607 7.91 15.50 19.67
C THR A 607 8.13 15.80 18.19
N ASN A 608 9.38 15.69 17.75
CA ASN A 608 9.68 15.60 16.34
C ASN A 608 9.30 14.22 15.75
N LEU A 609 9.30 14.12 14.42
CA LEU A 609 9.36 12.85 13.71
C LEU A 609 10.79 12.30 13.78
N LEU A 610 10.95 11.23 14.54
CA LEU A 610 12.23 10.59 14.81
C LEU A 610 12.59 9.59 13.71
N ALA A 611 13.82 9.68 13.22
CA ALA A 611 14.44 8.63 12.41
C ALA A 611 14.72 7.37 13.26
N PRO A 612 15.03 6.22 12.64
CA PRO A 612 15.53 5.06 13.36
C PRO A 612 16.76 5.41 14.22
N GLN A 613 16.84 4.80 15.41
CA GLN A 613 17.92 4.97 16.38
C GLN A 613 18.13 6.42 16.88
N SER A 614 17.08 7.24 16.87
CA SER A 614 17.12 8.64 17.33
C SER A 614 16.22 8.91 18.53
N SER A 615 16.30 10.11 19.12
CA SER A 615 15.53 10.48 20.32
C SER A 615 15.26 11.99 20.39
N ASP A 616 14.09 12.38 20.90
CA ASP A 616 13.72 13.78 21.14
C ASP A 616 13.18 13.97 22.56
N ALA A 617 13.41 15.16 23.12
CA ALA A 617 12.98 15.50 24.47
C ALA A 617 12.25 16.85 24.49
N ILE A 618 11.04 16.87 25.03
CA ILE A 618 10.20 18.06 25.11
C ILE A 618 9.80 18.37 26.55
N TYR A 619 9.57 19.65 26.82
CA TYR A 619 9.18 20.18 28.12
C TYR A 619 7.80 20.85 27.99
N PHE A 620 6.85 20.48 28.86
CA PHE A 620 5.53 21.10 28.86
C PHE A 620 4.89 21.07 30.25
N LYS A 621 3.92 21.94 30.49
CA LYS A 621 3.04 21.83 31.66
C LYS A 621 1.88 20.90 31.32
N ALA A 622 1.64 19.90 32.15
CA ALA A 622 0.48 19.03 32.01
C ALA A 622 -0.82 19.86 32.02
N PRO A 623 -1.85 19.48 31.25
CA PRO A 623 -3.11 20.22 31.20
C PRO A 623 -3.69 20.49 32.59
N ASP A 624 -4.25 21.69 32.81
CA ASP A 624 -4.80 22.07 34.12
C ASP A 624 -6.10 21.34 34.46
N LYS A 625 -6.80 20.83 33.44
CA LYS A 625 -8.06 20.11 33.60
C LYS A 625 -7.78 18.61 33.77
N PRO A 626 -8.15 18.01 34.93
CA PRO A 626 -8.09 16.57 35.10
C PRO A 626 -8.93 15.83 34.06
N GLY A 627 -8.46 14.67 33.63
CA GLY A 627 -9.11 13.87 32.59
C GLY A 627 -8.15 12.94 31.88
N GLU A 628 -8.69 12.19 30.92
CA GLU A 628 -7.93 11.30 30.05
C GLU A 628 -7.60 12.02 28.74
N TYR A 629 -6.31 12.14 28.45
CA TYR A 629 -5.78 12.70 27.20
C TYR A 629 -5.12 11.60 26.38
N GLY A 630 -5.05 11.80 25.07
CA GLY A 630 -4.42 10.86 24.16
C GLY A 630 -2.97 11.25 23.86
N PHE A 631 -2.12 10.26 23.63
CA PHE A 631 -0.91 10.44 22.82
C PHE A 631 -0.88 9.41 21.69
N VAL A 632 -0.41 9.82 20.51
CA VAL A 632 -0.49 9.01 19.30
C VAL A 632 0.68 9.28 18.36
N CYS A 633 1.13 8.25 17.64
CA CYS A 633 2.03 8.40 16.51
C CYS A 633 1.19 8.79 15.29
N THR A 634 1.36 9.99 14.78
CA THR A 634 0.65 10.49 13.60
C THR A 634 1.38 10.23 12.29
N PHE A 635 2.50 9.50 12.34
CA PHE A 635 3.08 8.94 11.12
C PHE A 635 2.01 8.04 10.44
N PRO A 636 1.78 8.17 9.12
CA PRO A 636 0.62 7.55 8.49
C PRO A 636 0.56 6.04 8.67
N GLY A 637 -0.64 5.52 8.93
CA GLY A 637 -0.88 4.11 9.25
C GLY A 637 -0.61 3.73 10.72
N HIS A 638 0.24 4.47 11.45
CA HIS A 638 0.63 4.09 12.82
C HIS A 638 -0.46 4.39 13.85
N ALA A 639 -1.16 5.51 13.69
CA ALA A 639 -2.10 6.04 14.68
C ALA A 639 -3.17 5.02 15.10
N LEU A 640 -3.47 4.05 14.25
CA LEU A 640 -4.45 2.99 14.47
C LEU A 640 -4.13 2.08 15.65
N ILE A 641 -2.85 1.83 15.91
CA ILE A 641 -2.39 0.93 16.97
C ILE A 641 -1.35 1.57 17.88
N MET A 642 -0.59 2.54 17.39
CA MET A 642 0.46 3.24 18.12
C MET A 642 -0.10 4.46 18.86
N ARG A 643 -0.89 4.17 19.89
CA ARG A 643 -1.57 5.18 20.72
C ARG A 643 -1.53 4.78 22.18
N GLY A 644 -1.60 5.75 23.08
CA GLY A 644 -1.65 5.55 24.51
C GLY A 644 -2.40 6.66 25.22
N LYS A 645 -2.44 6.57 26.56
CA LYS A 645 -3.25 7.43 27.41
C LYS A 645 -2.43 8.19 28.46
N ILE A 646 -2.74 9.46 28.63
CA ILE A 646 -2.26 10.27 29.75
C ILE A 646 -3.42 10.50 30.71
N THR A 647 -3.28 10.02 31.94
CA THR A 647 -4.24 10.31 33.02
C THR A 647 -3.78 11.56 33.77
N VAL A 648 -4.51 12.66 33.64
CA VAL A 648 -4.26 13.88 34.40
C VAL A 648 -5.11 13.87 35.66
N VAL A 649 -4.47 13.82 36.83
CA VAL A 649 -5.14 13.83 38.14
C VAL A 649 -5.09 15.23 38.77
N PRO A 650 -5.99 15.57 39.71
CA PRO A 650 -5.94 16.86 40.41
C PRO A 650 -4.55 17.14 41.02
N GLY A 651 -4.07 18.38 40.87
CA GLY A 651 -2.96 18.90 41.65
C GLY A 651 -3.33 18.96 43.14
N GLN A 652 -2.33 18.90 44.02
CA GLN A 652 -2.56 19.10 45.46
C GLN A 652 -2.88 20.55 45.78
#